data_AF-A0A7G3ASF5-F1
#
_entry.id   AF-A0A7G3ASF5-F1
#
_cell.length_a   1.000
_cell.length_b   1.000
_cell.length_c   1.000
_cell.angle_alpha   90.00
_cell.angle_beta   90.00
_cell.angle_gamma   90.00
#
_symmetry.space_group_name_H-M   'P 1'
#
loop_
_entity.id
_entity.type
_entity.pdbx_description
1 polymer ?
#
loop_
_entity_poly.entity_id
_entity_poly.type
_entity_poly.pdbx_seq_one_letter_code
_entity_poly.pdbx_strand_id
1 'polypeptide(L)'
;MTRSILRMASERTPLNTDIPPGPSYVYPRGFGTRARQRQIRQFQCCICATFLVIFVVALVITISYTLSAEDNNLVDNSTNIPSTSAIENTTEAILNGTDVTPTATIEALQGLSILFLMNFPLKEETPDNWTLPKPTQQETTDAINSGKNALGDKEILEENLPSPVMGTPSYRHQKAIASTPEATSMTKRGFVENQATRALMSRHRNVSRSRRDSARKHSIGRGAPIDLGQPQVSLNCSQISSVYRTSNGSCNNKDNPHFGSSLIPFRRILNPDYADGIQQPRMSSDGRSLPSARKVSLEMHRPEFESDPKFTVMMAVWGQFLDHDITATALNQGQNGQPIDCCSVEAQTHPECFSVPIEEGDPYFDEYNVTCMGFIRSAPAPTGHFGPRQQLNQATAFIDGSAVYGSTDSRTKMLREHEGGRLRMFHTADNRTLLPLSTDPSDGCNDAVQNAAGKYCFDTGDSRANENLLLTSMHLIWARHHNHLAEGLSAVNPKWSDEKLFQEARKILGAQMQHITYMEFLPILFGKEFCEHLKIFPDNSTTDTYHSDVDPSIANSFAAAAFRFSHNLLPGLMNASRDDNTTEAIHLHDMLFNPFSLWHPRGVDEAVASAVDTSLSRPDARFTTELTERLFEAPTEDKPQLLFESWEDISSVVGSDATKRLQMLYRRPDDIDVYTGALLESPVNDSLVGPTLLCMLGDQFLRLKEGDAFWYERTHGPQRFTPSQRQEIRKTTLAGVICANADALGETQREVMRSVSEENPIIDCESLDTFNFQPWKEKSFRGVKMDSTQSKVLVHPSKNGNVTKPLD
;
A
#
# COMPACT_ATOMS: atom_id res chain seq x y z
N MET A 1 1.36 71.42 3.46
CA MET A 1 0.01 71.68 2.92
C MET A 1 -0.82 70.40 3.09
N THR A 2 -1.37 70.11 4.27
CA THR A 2 -2.74 70.44 4.74
C THR A 2 -3.91 69.99 3.85
N ARG A 3 -4.55 68.87 4.24
CA ARG A 3 -5.97 68.71 4.66
C ARG A 3 -6.17 67.22 5.04
N SER A 4 -6.24 66.81 6.32
CA SER A 4 -7.32 66.95 7.33
C SER A 4 -8.64 66.31 6.85
N ILE A 5 -9.29 65.35 7.53
CA ILE A 5 -9.97 65.37 8.86
C ILE A 5 -10.25 63.89 9.26
N LEU A 6 -9.95 63.28 10.43
CA LEU A 6 -10.24 63.47 11.88
C LEU A 6 -11.51 62.74 12.41
N ARG A 7 -11.29 61.84 13.41
CA ARG A 7 -12.10 61.40 14.59
C ARG A 7 -12.19 59.87 14.72
N MET A 8 -11.44 59.20 15.60
CA MET A 8 -11.48 59.10 17.07
C MET A 8 -12.75 58.50 17.69
N ALA A 9 -12.49 57.51 18.54
CA ALA A 9 -13.36 56.61 19.29
C ALA A 9 -14.28 57.29 20.31
N SER A 10 -15.30 56.54 20.73
CA SER A 10 -15.89 56.63 22.06
C SER A 10 -16.17 55.23 22.62
N GLU A 11 -15.49 54.89 23.72
CA GLU A 11 -15.90 53.86 24.68
C GLU A 11 -17.02 54.40 25.58
N ARG A 12 -17.99 53.55 25.96
CA ARG A 12 -18.37 53.22 27.36
C ARG A 12 -19.53 52.21 27.45
N THR A 13 -19.24 51.15 28.20
CA THR A 13 -19.94 49.97 28.78
C THR A 13 -21.10 50.36 29.75
N PRO A 14 -21.87 49.45 30.46
CA PRO A 14 -21.78 47.98 30.60
C PRO A 14 -23.11 47.17 30.67
N LEU A 15 -23.03 45.82 30.65
CA LEU A 15 -23.58 44.95 31.70
C LEU A 15 -22.96 43.54 31.62
N ASN A 16 -22.67 43.03 32.80
CA ASN A 16 -21.84 41.87 33.14
C ASN A 16 -22.62 40.55 32.98
N THR A 17 -22.00 39.51 32.40
CA THR A 17 -22.15 38.10 32.85
C THR A 17 -20.93 37.32 32.38
N ASP A 18 -20.16 36.82 33.34
CA ASP A 18 -19.09 35.85 33.16
C ASP A 18 -19.60 34.58 32.45
N ILE A 19 -18.78 34.05 31.52
CA ILE A 19 -18.69 32.69 30.91
C ILE A 19 -18.36 32.83 29.40
N PRO A 20 -17.22 32.30 28.88
CA PRO A 20 -16.92 32.36 27.45
C PRO A 20 -17.83 31.41 26.63
N PRO A 21 -18.49 31.87 25.56
CA PRO A 21 -19.24 31.00 24.66
C PRO A 21 -18.29 30.43 23.60
N GLY A 22 -18.31 29.10 23.42
CA GLY A 22 -17.81 28.48 22.19
C GLY A 22 -18.58 29.04 20.97
N PRO A 23 -18.00 29.03 19.76
CA PRO A 23 -18.67 29.62 18.60
C PRO A 23 -19.93 28.83 18.27
N SER A 24 -21.09 29.45 18.57
CA SER A 24 -22.40 29.01 18.10
C SER A 24 -22.63 29.64 16.72
N TYR A 25 -22.66 28.84 15.68
CA TYR A 25 -22.99 29.28 14.32
C TYR A 25 -24.48 29.64 14.24
N VAL A 26 -24.78 30.89 13.88
CA VAL A 26 -26.14 31.37 13.59
C VAL A 26 -26.30 31.43 12.08
N TYR A 27 -27.15 30.58 11.52
CA TYR A 27 -27.47 30.51 10.09
C TYR A 27 -28.60 31.47 9.69
N PRO A 28 -28.43 32.31 8.66
CA PRO A 28 -29.53 32.95 7.94
C PRO A 28 -29.99 32.09 6.74
N ARG A 29 -31.31 32.07 6.52
CA ARG A 29 -32.05 31.25 5.52
C ARG A 29 -32.05 31.83 4.08
N GLY A 30 -32.09 30.93 3.08
CA GLY A 30 -32.78 31.05 1.77
C GLY A 30 -31.87 31.16 0.53
N PHE A 31 -32.09 30.55 -0.65
CA PHE A 31 -33.32 30.13 -1.34
C PHE A 31 -33.08 29.09 -2.47
N GLY A 32 -34.04 28.17 -2.68
CA GLY A 32 -34.16 27.29 -3.88
C GLY A 32 -35.45 26.45 -3.90
N THR A 33 -36.62 27.07 -4.01
CA THR A 33 -37.91 26.48 -3.55
C THR A 33 -38.92 25.99 -4.60
N ARG A 34 -38.67 26.06 -5.92
CA ARG A 34 -39.76 25.78 -6.90
C ARG A 34 -39.87 24.33 -7.41
N ALA A 35 -38.76 23.64 -7.65
CA ALA A 35 -38.80 22.27 -8.17
C ALA A 35 -39.14 21.23 -7.09
N ARG A 36 -38.49 21.35 -5.92
CA ARG A 36 -38.68 20.44 -4.77
C ARG A 36 -40.09 20.49 -4.18
N GLN A 37 -40.72 21.66 -4.09
CA GLN A 37 -42.10 21.79 -3.61
C GLN A 37 -43.12 21.12 -4.55
N ARG A 38 -42.85 21.07 -5.86
CA ARG A 38 -43.76 20.44 -6.83
C ARG A 38 -43.71 18.91 -6.73
N GLN A 39 -42.52 18.34 -6.57
CA GLN A 39 -42.32 16.90 -6.37
C GLN A 39 -42.90 16.42 -5.04
N ILE A 40 -42.72 17.19 -3.95
CA ILE A 40 -43.30 16.86 -2.64
C ILE A 40 -44.84 16.89 -2.68
N ARG A 41 -45.46 17.88 -3.33
CA ARG A 41 -46.93 17.91 -3.47
C ARG A 41 -47.47 16.75 -4.32
N GLN A 42 -46.75 16.34 -5.38
CA GLN A 42 -47.13 15.18 -6.17
C GLN A 42 -47.04 13.88 -5.35
N PHE A 43 -45.97 13.71 -4.57
CA PHE A 43 -45.79 12.56 -3.69
C PHE A 43 -46.86 12.50 -2.58
N GLN A 44 -47.17 13.63 -1.94
CA GLN A 44 -48.22 13.74 -0.93
C GLN A 44 -49.62 13.44 -1.51
N CYS A 45 -49.91 13.87 -2.75
CA CYS A 45 -51.15 13.51 -3.44
C CYS A 45 -51.24 12.01 -3.72
N CYS A 46 -50.16 11.37 -4.19
CA CYS A 46 -50.14 9.94 -4.45
C CYS A 46 -50.39 9.14 -3.16
N ILE A 47 -49.71 9.49 -2.06
CA ILE A 47 -49.91 8.84 -0.76
C ILE A 47 -51.34 9.03 -0.25
N CYS A 48 -51.90 10.24 -0.31
CA CYS A 48 -53.29 10.48 0.08
C CYS A 48 -54.26 9.65 -0.74
N ALA A 49 -54.07 9.56 -2.07
CA ALA A 49 -54.91 8.74 -2.94
C ALA A 49 -54.82 7.24 -2.58
N THR A 50 -53.62 6.73 -2.31
CA THR A 50 -53.43 5.33 -1.88
C THR A 50 -54.13 5.05 -0.55
N PHE A 51 -53.99 5.93 0.45
CA PHE A 51 -54.70 5.77 1.73
C PHE A 51 -56.22 5.85 1.58
N LEU A 52 -56.74 6.72 0.71
CA LEU A 52 -58.17 6.82 0.41
C LEU A 52 -58.69 5.53 -0.22
N VAL A 53 -57.95 4.95 -1.17
CA VAL A 53 -58.31 3.67 -1.79
C VAL A 53 -58.30 2.54 -0.76
N ILE A 54 -57.26 2.45 0.08
CA ILE A 54 -57.18 1.43 1.14
C ILE A 54 -58.35 1.58 2.12
N PHE A 55 -58.67 2.82 2.52
CA PHE A 55 -59.78 3.10 3.43
C PHE A 55 -61.13 2.71 2.81
N VAL A 56 -61.38 3.04 1.55
CA VAL A 56 -62.62 2.66 0.85
C VAL A 56 -62.72 1.14 0.72
N VAL A 57 -61.64 0.44 0.38
CA VAL A 57 -61.63 -1.03 0.30
C VAL A 57 -61.91 -1.65 1.68
N ALA A 58 -61.26 -1.17 2.74
CA ALA A 58 -61.50 -1.63 4.10
C ALA A 58 -62.95 -1.38 4.55
N LEU A 59 -63.53 -0.23 4.20
CA LEU A 59 -64.92 0.10 4.48
C LEU A 59 -65.89 -0.83 3.74
N VAL A 60 -65.63 -1.12 2.47
CA VAL A 60 -66.43 -2.07 1.66
C VAL A 60 -66.34 -3.49 2.23
N ILE A 61 -65.14 -3.95 2.61
CA ILE A 61 -64.95 -5.26 3.27
C ILE A 61 -65.72 -5.31 4.58
N THR A 62 -65.60 -4.27 5.42
CA THR A 62 -66.27 -4.21 6.72
C THR A 62 -67.79 -4.23 6.55
N ILE A 63 -68.34 -3.42 5.65
CA ILE A 63 -69.78 -3.38 5.35
C ILE A 63 -70.26 -4.74 4.81
N SER A 64 -69.49 -5.35 3.90
CA SER A 64 -69.82 -6.67 3.34
C SER A 64 -69.79 -7.77 4.41
N TYR A 65 -68.86 -7.69 5.36
CA TYR A 65 -68.76 -8.63 6.48
C TYR A 65 -69.91 -8.44 7.47
N THR A 66 -70.27 -7.20 7.81
CA THR A 66 -71.42 -6.91 8.69
C THR A 66 -72.77 -7.26 8.06
N LEU A 67 -72.89 -7.18 6.73
CA LEU A 67 -74.11 -7.61 6.02
C LEU A 67 -74.17 -9.12 5.78
N SER A 68 -73.03 -9.82 5.84
CA SER A 68 -72.98 -11.29 5.70
C SER A 68 -72.94 -12.04 7.03
N ALA A 69 -72.75 -11.34 8.15
CA ALA A 69 -72.63 -11.92 9.50
C ALA A 69 -73.97 -12.06 10.24
N GLU A 70 -75.10 -12.08 9.54
CA GLU A 70 -76.42 -12.42 10.11
C GLU A 70 -76.86 -13.86 9.84
N ASP A 71 -76.05 -14.71 9.21
CA ASP A 71 -76.40 -16.13 9.06
C ASP A 71 -75.21 -17.07 9.29
N ASN A 72 -75.47 -18.07 10.13
CA ASN A 72 -74.68 -19.28 10.42
C ASN A 72 -73.70 -19.23 11.62
N ASN A 73 -74.28 -19.25 12.82
CA ASN A 73 -73.76 -20.09 13.90
C ASN A 73 -74.12 -21.55 13.61
N LEU A 74 -73.17 -22.49 13.77
CA LEU A 74 -73.32 -23.81 14.44
C LEU A 74 -72.17 -24.79 14.09
N VAL A 75 -71.51 -25.29 15.16
CA VAL A 75 -71.06 -26.70 15.40
C VAL A 75 -69.86 -27.21 14.59
N ASP A 76 -68.96 -28.09 15.05
CA ASP A 76 -68.34 -28.55 16.31
C ASP A 76 -67.38 -29.70 15.87
N ASN A 77 -66.31 -29.90 16.65
CA ASN A 77 -65.56 -31.14 16.88
C ASN A 77 -64.82 -31.94 15.77
N SER A 78 -63.49 -31.95 15.96
CA SER A 78 -62.56 -33.10 16.08
C SER A 78 -62.85 -34.43 15.35
N THR A 79 -61.84 -34.95 14.62
CA THR A 79 -61.31 -36.34 14.75
C THR A 79 -60.03 -36.60 13.91
N ASN A 80 -58.94 -36.81 14.65
CA ASN A 80 -57.79 -37.72 14.55
C ASN A 80 -57.69 -38.92 13.53
N ILE A 81 -56.41 -39.25 13.17
CA ILE A 81 -55.73 -40.58 12.89
C ILE A 81 -55.56 -41.04 11.38
N PRO A 82 -54.45 -41.72 10.93
CA PRO A 82 -52.99 -41.61 11.18
C PRO A 82 -52.05 -41.99 9.95
N SER A 83 -50.73 -42.19 10.20
CA SER A 83 -49.71 -43.00 9.46
C SER A 83 -49.15 -42.47 8.10
N THR A 84 -47.85 -42.50 7.75
CA THR A 84 -46.63 -43.16 8.28
C THR A 84 -45.35 -42.62 7.58
N SER A 85 -44.23 -42.60 8.33
CA SER A 85 -42.79 -42.69 7.90
C SER A 85 -42.18 -41.50 7.12
N ALA A 86 -40.96 -41.02 7.35
CA ALA A 86 -39.78 -41.51 8.06
C ALA A 86 -38.75 -40.36 8.27
N ILE A 87 -37.97 -40.44 9.35
CA ILE A 87 -36.55 -40.02 9.50
C ILE A 87 -36.18 -38.54 9.24
N GLU A 88 -35.78 -37.81 10.30
CA GLU A 88 -34.44 -37.20 10.47
C GLU A 88 -34.32 -36.45 11.80
N ASN A 89 -33.17 -36.65 12.46
CA ASN A 89 -32.41 -35.80 13.40
C ASN A 89 -33.13 -34.75 14.28
N THR A 90 -32.83 -34.78 15.58
CA THR A 90 -32.35 -33.60 16.32
C THR A 90 -31.84 -33.98 17.71
N THR A 91 -30.58 -33.63 17.96
CA THR A 91 -30.02 -33.41 19.30
C THR A 91 -30.52 -32.07 19.83
N GLU A 92 -31.30 -32.10 20.91
CA GLU A 92 -31.39 -30.99 21.85
C GLU A 92 -31.47 -31.54 23.27
N ALA A 93 -30.49 -31.17 24.09
CA ALA A 93 -30.67 -31.09 25.52
C ALA A 93 -29.73 -30.03 26.10
N ILE A 94 -30.39 -29.03 26.72
CA ILE A 94 -29.93 -28.15 27.80
C ILE A 94 -29.52 -26.72 27.36
N LEU A 95 -30.56 -25.90 27.27
CA LEU A 95 -30.58 -24.51 27.76
C LEU A 95 -30.42 -24.50 29.29
N ASN A 96 -29.59 -23.59 29.82
CA ASN A 96 -29.92 -22.81 31.01
C ASN A 96 -29.02 -21.56 31.14
N GLY A 97 -29.54 -20.44 30.62
CA GLY A 97 -29.57 -19.10 31.21
C GLY A 97 -28.32 -18.47 31.83
N THR A 98 -27.78 -17.46 31.15
CA THR A 98 -27.61 -16.09 31.68
C THR A 98 -27.62 -15.09 30.51
N ASP A 99 -28.47 -14.07 30.60
CA ASP A 99 -28.55 -12.91 29.70
C ASP A 99 -27.20 -12.16 29.64
N VAL A 100 -26.50 -12.32 28.53
CA VAL A 100 -25.53 -11.35 27.99
C VAL A 100 -25.68 -11.44 26.49
N THR A 101 -26.00 -10.35 25.80
CA THR A 101 -25.95 -10.27 24.33
C THR A 101 -24.51 -10.55 23.85
N PRO A 102 -24.22 -11.67 23.14
CA PRO A 102 -22.86 -12.02 22.76
C PRO A 102 -22.77 -12.28 21.26
N THR A 103 -23.23 -11.35 20.41
CA THR A 103 -23.09 -11.53 18.95
C THR A 103 -21.80 -10.89 18.43
N ALA A 104 -21.37 -9.75 18.99
CA ALA A 104 -20.12 -9.10 18.57
C ALA A 104 -18.85 -9.76 19.15
N THR A 105 -18.91 -10.36 20.34
CA THR A 105 -17.74 -10.96 21.00
C THR A 105 -17.42 -12.37 20.51
N ILE A 106 -18.43 -13.13 20.07
CA ILE A 106 -18.23 -14.51 19.60
C ILE A 106 -17.59 -14.55 18.20
N GLU A 107 -17.93 -13.64 17.30
CA GLU A 107 -17.34 -13.59 15.94
C GLU A 107 -15.86 -13.18 15.96
N ALA A 108 -15.48 -12.19 16.78
CA ALA A 108 -14.08 -11.78 16.94
C ALA A 108 -13.21 -12.88 17.59
N LEU A 109 -13.77 -13.63 18.56
CA LEU A 109 -13.10 -14.80 19.16
C LEU A 109 -12.95 -15.96 18.16
N GLN A 110 -13.87 -16.12 17.21
CA GLN A 110 -13.77 -17.15 16.16
C GLN A 110 -12.71 -16.83 15.10
N GLY A 111 -12.59 -15.57 14.68
CA GLY A 111 -11.60 -15.15 13.66
C GLY A 111 -10.14 -15.37 14.10
N LEU A 112 -9.79 -14.90 15.30
CA LEU A 112 -8.46 -15.08 15.87
C LEU A 112 -8.16 -16.58 16.13
N SER A 113 -9.15 -17.35 16.57
CA SER A 113 -9.01 -18.80 16.79
C SER A 113 -8.66 -19.57 15.52
N ILE A 114 -9.22 -19.19 14.35
CA ILE A 114 -8.87 -19.82 13.07
C ILE A 114 -7.44 -19.48 12.67
N LEU A 115 -7.02 -18.23 12.83
CA LEU A 115 -5.64 -17.81 12.49
C LEU A 115 -4.61 -18.58 13.30
N PHE A 116 -4.86 -18.83 14.60
CA PHE A 116 -3.97 -19.62 15.46
C PHE A 116 -3.91 -21.12 15.12
N LEU A 117 -4.85 -21.62 14.32
CA LEU A 117 -4.84 -23.01 13.82
C LEU A 117 -4.15 -23.14 12.46
N MET A 118 -3.87 -22.03 11.77
CA MET A 118 -3.16 -22.04 10.49
C MET A 118 -1.67 -22.30 10.69
N ASN A 119 -1.05 -22.94 9.70
CA ASN A 119 0.40 -23.08 9.65
C ASN A 119 0.98 -21.99 8.76
N PHE A 120 1.88 -21.20 9.33
CA PHE A 120 2.65 -20.18 8.61
C PHE A 120 4.12 -20.64 8.44
N PRO A 121 4.80 -20.23 7.36
CA PRO A 121 4.27 -19.53 6.18
C PRO A 121 3.18 -20.34 5.46
N LEU A 122 2.19 -19.65 4.88
CA LEU A 122 1.05 -20.28 4.22
C LEU A 122 1.51 -21.11 3.03
N LYS A 123 0.93 -22.30 2.87
CA LYS A 123 1.17 -23.12 1.69
C LYS A 123 0.47 -22.49 0.48
N GLU A 124 1.25 -22.22 -0.55
CA GLU A 124 0.73 -21.68 -1.81
C GLU A 124 -0.10 -22.71 -2.57
N GLU A 125 -1.08 -22.21 -3.32
CA GLU A 125 -1.82 -23.02 -4.27
C GLU A 125 -0.88 -23.53 -5.37
N THR A 126 -1.00 -24.81 -5.72
CA THR A 126 -0.22 -25.37 -6.81
C THR A 126 -0.63 -24.72 -8.14
N PRO A 127 0.33 -24.33 -9.01
CA PRO A 127 0.01 -23.78 -10.32
C PRO A 127 -0.92 -24.70 -11.12
N ASP A 128 -1.93 -24.10 -11.75
CA ASP A 128 -2.86 -24.84 -12.59
C ASP A 128 -2.15 -25.59 -13.73
N ASN A 129 -2.66 -26.78 -14.04
CA ASN A 129 -2.16 -27.60 -15.14
C ASN A 129 -2.39 -26.88 -16.48
N TRP A 130 -1.36 -26.87 -17.32
CA TRP A 130 -1.45 -26.34 -18.68
C TRP A 130 -2.59 -27.01 -19.45
N THR A 131 -3.49 -26.18 -19.99
CA THR A 131 -4.75 -26.68 -20.56
C THR A 131 -4.70 -26.90 -22.07
N LEU A 132 -3.70 -26.36 -22.77
CA LEU A 132 -3.53 -26.51 -24.21
C LEU A 132 -2.62 -27.71 -24.55
N PRO A 133 -2.66 -28.24 -25.78
CA PRO A 133 -1.64 -29.15 -26.27
C PRO A 133 -0.23 -28.53 -26.14
N LYS A 134 0.80 -29.37 -26.01
CA LYS A 134 2.19 -28.90 -26.06
C LYS A 134 2.45 -28.31 -27.46
N PRO A 135 2.86 -27.03 -27.58
CA PRO A 135 3.09 -26.42 -28.89
C PRO A 135 4.28 -27.06 -29.59
N THR A 136 4.18 -27.17 -30.92
CA THR A 136 5.33 -27.47 -31.78
C THR A 136 6.32 -26.29 -31.81
N GLN A 137 7.54 -26.54 -32.30
CA GLN A 137 8.54 -25.47 -32.46
C GLN A 137 8.03 -24.36 -33.40
N GLN A 138 7.32 -24.74 -34.46
CA GLN A 138 6.72 -23.78 -35.39
C GLN A 138 5.61 -22.96 -34.71
N GLU A 139 4.70 -23.61 -33.99
CA GLU A 139 3.65 -22.91 -33.23
C GLU A 139 4.21 -21.94 -32.19
N THR A 140 5.28 -22.35 -31.51
CA THR A 140 6.00 -21.50 -30.55
C THR A 140 6.57 -20.27 -31.24
N THR A 141 7.22 -20.46 -32.40
CA THR A 141 7.82 -19.38 -33.19
C THR A 141 6.75 -18.42 -33.73
N ASP A 142 5.66 -18.95 -34.29
CA ASP A 142 4.53 -18.18 -34.80
C ASP A 142 3.89 -17.34 -33.69
N ALA A 143 3.69 -17.93 -32.51
CA ALA A 143 3.11 -17.25 -31.34
C ALA A 143 4.01 -16.11 -30.85
N ILE A 144 5.32 -16.34 -30.73
CA ILE A 144 6.29 -15.31 -30.35
C ILE A 144 6.29 -14.17 -31.37
N ASN A 145 6.27 -14.47 -32.67
CA ASN A 145 6.20 -13.46 -33.72
C ASN A 145 4.90 -12.65 -33.64
N SER A 146 3.77 -13.30 -33.38
CA SER A 146 2.50 -12.60 -33.13
C SER A 146 2.59 -11.67 -31.92
N GLY A 147 3.27 -12.08 -30.84
CA GLY A 147 3.48 -11.24 -29.67
C GLY A 147 4.39 -10.04 -29.95
N LYS A 148 5.46 -10.23 -30.72
CA LYS A 148 6.36 -9.14 -31.17
C LYS A 148 5.63 -8.15 -32.07
N ASN A 149 4.82 -8.62 -33.01
CA ASN A 149 4.01 -7.76 -33.86
C ASN A 149 3.02 -6.93 -33.04
N ALA A 150 2.32 -7.56 -32.08
CA ALA A 150 1.41 -6.86 -31.19
C ALA A 150 2.11 -5.80 -30.32
N LEU A 151 3.37 -6.03 -29.92
CA LEU A 151 4.18 -5.03 -29.24
C LEU A 151 4.49 -3.84 -30.17
N GLY A 152 4.88 -4.11 -31.41
CA GLY A 152 5.09 -3.05 -32.41
C GLY A 152 3.82 -2.22 -32.67
N ASP A 153 2.67 -2.89 -32.81
CA ASP A 153 1.38 -2.21 -32.96
C ASP A 153 1.05 -1.32 -31.76
N LYS A 154 1.31 -1.81 -30.53
CA LYS A 154 1.15 -1.03 -29.29
C LYS A 154 2.06 0.19 -29.27
N GLU A 155 3.34 0.05 -29.61
CA GLU A 155 4.30 1.15 -29.63
C GLU A 155 3.91 2.23 -30.67
N ILE A 156 3.41 1.83 -31.84
CA ILE A 156 2.89 2.76 -32.86
C ILE A 156 1.67 3.54 -32.35
N LEU A 157 0.78 2.90 -31.59
CA LEU A 157 -0.33 3.62 -30.94
C LEU A 157 0.22 4.66 -29.95
N GLU A 158 1.18 4.27 -29.11
CA GLU A 158 1.79 5.13 -28.09
C GLU A 158 2.51 6.36 -28.64
N GLU A 159 2.96 6.36 -29.90
CA GLU A 159 3.55 7.53 -30.56
C GLU A 159 2.56 8.69 -30.76
N ASN A 160 1.26 8.37 -30.88
CA ASN A 160 0.22 9.35 -31.23
C ASN A 160 -0.80 9.54 -30.11
N LEU A 161 -0.64 8.87 -28.96
CA LEU A 161 -1.58 8.98 -27.85
C LEU A 161 -1.41 10.29 -27.08
N PRO A 162 -2.51 11.00 -26.77
CA PRO A 162 -2.42 12.16 -25.91
C PRO A 162 -2.02 11.75 -24.49
N SER A 163 -1.15 12.56 -23.90
CA SER A 163 -0.87 12.52 -22.45
C SER A 163 -1.91 13.38 -21.73
N PRO A 164 -2.38 12.98 -20.52
CA PRO A 164 -3.18 13.85 -19.67
C PRO A 164 -2.46 15.19 -19.45
N VAL A 165 -3.24 16.25 -19.29
CA VAL A 165 -2.68 17.58 -18.98
C VAL A 165 -1.88 17.51 -17.68
N MET A 166 -0.68 18.09 -17.70
CA MET A 166 0.21 18.16 -16.54
C MET A 166 -0.52 18.77 -15.34
N GLY A 167 -0.35 18.18 -14.16
CA GLY A 167 -1.00 18.63 -12.91
C GLY A 167 -2.42 18.09 -12.71
N THR A 168 -3.02 17.42 -13.69
CA THR A 168 -4.31 16.71 -13.47
C THR A 168 -4.12 15.51 -12.54
N PRO A 169 -5.19 15.06 -11.83
CA PRO A 169 -5.13 13.86 -11.00
C PRO A 169 -4.63 12.62 -11.75
N SER A 170 -5.08 12.41 -13.00
CA SER A 170 -4.64 11.29 -13.84
C SER A 170 -3.15 11.35 -14.17
N TYR A 171 -2.63 12.55 -14.47
CA TYR A 171 -1.20 12.76 -14.71
C TYR A 171 -0.36 12.42 -13.48
N ARG A 172 -0.72 13.02 -12.34
CA ARG A 172 -0.03 12.85 -11.05
C ARG A 172 -0.07 11.40 -10.57
N HIS A 173 -1.21 10.72 -10.68
CA HIS A 173 -1.32 9.30 -10.38
C HIS A 173 -0.29 8.48 -11.17
N GLN A 174 -0.28 8.59 -12.49
CA GLN A 174 0.63 7.81 -13.33
C GLN A 174 2.11 8.15 -13.10
N LYS A 175 2.42 9.37 -12.68
CA LYS A 175 3.77 9.76 -12.28
C LYS A 175 4.18 9.16 -10.93
N ALA A 176 3.28 9.17 -9.93
CA ALA A 176 3.51 8.53 -8.64
C ALA A 176 3.63 7.00 -8.69
N ILE A 177 3.35 6.34 -9.82
CA ILE A 177 3.57 4.89 -9.96
C ILE A 177 4.28 4.54 -11.27
N ALA A 178 5.10 5.46 -11.78
CA ALA A 178 5.83 5.30 -13.03
C ALA A 178 6.79 4.09 -13.00
N SER A 179 6.96 3.45 -14.16
CA SER A 179 7.98 2.41 -14.33
C SER A 179 9.36 3.01 -14.50
N THR A 180 10.39 2.38 -13.91
CA THR A 180 11.78 2.73 -14.23
C THR A 180 12.12 2.29 -15.66
N PRO A 181 13.19 2.84 -16.28
CA PRO A 181 13.65 2.38 -17.59
C PRO A 181 13.94 0.88 -17.65
N GLU A 182 14.52 0.32 -16.58
CA GLU A 182 14.79 -1.11 -16.45
C GLU A 182 13.49 -1.93 -16.38
N ALA A 183 12.51 -1.46 -15.60
CA ALA A 183 11.18 -2.08 -15.53
C ALA A 183 10.49 -2.04 -16.90
N THR A 184 10.51 -0.91 -17.60
CA THR A 184 9.94 -0.75 -18.95
C THR A 184 10.56 -1.72 -19.96
N SER A 185 11.86 -1.98 -19.88
CA SER A 185 12.51 -3.00 -20.72
C SER A 185 11.98 -4.41 -20.44
N MET A 186 11.82 -4.75 -19.16
CA MET A 186 11.30 -6.05 -18.72
C MET A 186 9.82 -6.24 -19.08
N THR A 187 9.00 -5.20 -18.97
CA THR A 187 7.56 -5.29 -19.21
C THR A 187 7.20 -5.48 -20.68
N LYS A 188 8.02 -4.96 -21.60
CA LYS A 188 7.89 -5.25 -23.04
C LYS A 188 8.00 -6.76 -23.31
N ARG A 189 8.88 -7.46 -22.60
CA ARG A 189 9.01 -8.93 -22.69
C ARG A 189 7.77 -9.62 -22.14
N GLY A 190 7.31 -9.21 -20.95
CA GLY A 190 6.07 -9.73 -20.38
C GLY A 190 4.88 -9.54 -21.33
N PHE A 191 4.78 -8.41 -22.02
CA PHE A 191 3.73 -8.15 -22.99
C PHE A 191 3.78 -9.14 -24.15
N VAL A 192 4.96 -9.38 -24.72
CA VAL A 192 5.16 -10.39 -25.79
C VAL A 192 4.74 -11.78 -25.31
N GLU A 193 5.10 -12.19 -24.09
CA GLU A 193 4.70 -13.50 -23.53
C GLU A 193 3.17 -13.64 -23.41
N ASN A 194 2.49 -12.59 -22.94
CA ASN A 194 1.03 -12.57 -22.82
C ASN A 194 0.34 -12.68 -24.19
N GLN A 195 0.81 -11.89 -25.17
CA GLN A 195 0.23 -11.91 -26.52
C GLN A 195 0.55 -13.21 -27.27
N ALA A 196 1.74 -13.78 -27.08
CA ALA A 196 2.09 -15.09 -27.61
C ALA A 196 1.20 -16.20 -27.02
N THR A 197 0.95 -16.17 -25.71
CA THR A 197 0.02 -17.11 -25.05
C THR A 197 -1.39 -17.00 -25.64
N ARG A 198 -1.88 -15.77 -25.87
CA ARG A 198 -3.19 -15.53 -26.49
C ARG A 198 -3.26 -16.01 -27.94
N ALA A 199 -2.21 -15.80 -28.73
CA ALA A 199 -2.11 -16.30 -30.10
C ALA A 199 -2.11 -17.84 -30.16
N LEU A 200 -1.44 -18.50 -29.22
CA LEU A 200 -1.46 -19.95 -29.10
C LEU A 200 -2.86 -20.46 -28.72
N MET A 201 -3.51 -19.81 -27.75
CA MET A 201 -4.88 -20.14 -27.35
C MET A 201 -5.88 -19.99 -28.50
N SER A 202 -5.80 -18.91 -29.28
CA SER A 202 -6.72 -18.66 -30.40
C SER A 202 -6.62 -19.73 -31.49
N ARG A 203 -5.41 -20.24 -31.75
CA ARG A 203 -5.14 -21.34 -32.70
C ARG A 203 -5.77 -22.66 -32.25
N HIS A 204 -5.73 -22.98 -30.95
CA HIS A 204 -6.29 -24.22 -30.42
C HIS A 204 -7.78 -24.14 -30.03
N ARG A 205 -8.38 -22.94 -30.03
CA ARG A 205 -9.80 -22.72 -29.67
C ARG A 205 -10.78 -23.47 -30.59
N ASN A 206 -10.40 -23.71 -31.84
CA ASN A 206 -11.19 -24.50 -32.79
C ASN A 206 -11.13 -26.02 -32.55
N VAL A 207 -10.10 -26.52 -31.85
CA VAL A 207 -9.96 -27.95 -31.48
C VAL A 207 -10.74 -28.27 -30.20
N SER A 208 -10.91 -27.29 -29.30
CA SER A 208 -11.58 -27.46 -28.00
C SER A 208 -13.12 -27.37 -28.03
N ARG A 209 -13.74 -27.03 -29.17
CA ARG A 209 -15.21 -27.00 -29.30
C ARG A 209 -15.86 -28.39 -29.20
N SER A 210 -15.09 -29.49 -29.22
CA SER A 210 -15.61 -30.85 -29.07
C SER A 210 -15.78 -31.32 -27.63
N ARG A 211 -15.31 -30.56 -26.62
CA ARG A 211 -15.54 -30.87 -25.21
C ARG A 211 -16.48 -29.84 -24.58
N ARG A 212 -17.77 -30.18 -24.59
CA ARG A 212 -18.76 -29.59 -23.68
C ARG A 212 -18.43 -30.04 -22.25
N ASP A 213 -17.43 -29.43 -21.62
CA ASP A 213 -17.31 -29.45 -20.17
C ASP A 213 -17.55 -28.04 -19.66
N SER A 214 -18.73 -27.87 -19.11
CA SER A 214 -19.36 -26.64 -18.62
C SER A 214 -18.77 -26.14 -17.29
N ALA A 215 -17.46 -26.30 -17.09
CA ALA A 215 -16.74 -25.66 -16.00
C ALA A 215 -15.73 -24.69 -16.64
N ARG A 216 -16.00 -23.38 -16.53
CA ARG A 216 -15.02 -22.35 -16.89
C ARG A 216 -13.74 -22.65 -16.10
N LYS A 217 -12.68 -23.07 -16.78
CA LYS A 217 -11.37 -23.20 -16.14
C LYS A 217 -10.91 -21.79 -15.77
N HIS A 218 -10.59 -21.59 -14.49
CA HIS A 218 -10.19 -20.29 -13.91
C HIS A 218 -8.84 -19.79 -14.48
N SER A 219 -7.94 -20.70 -14.87
CA SER A 219 -6.65 -20.36 -15.49
C SER A 219 -6.29 -21.28 -16.66
N ILE A 220 -5.44 -20.78 -17.57
CA ILE A 220 -4.84 -21.60 -18.64
C ILE A 220 -3.67 -22.47 -18.13
N GLY A 221 -3.17 -22.19 -16.93
CA GLY A 221 -2.02 -22.85 -16.30
C GLY A 221 -0.67 -22.36 -16.82
N ARG A 222 0.42 -22.92 -16.25
CA ARG A 222 1.79 -22.61 -16.69
C ARG A 222 2.22 -23.56 -17.81
N GLY A 223 2.48 -23.00 -18.99
CA GLY A 223 2.87 -23.72 -20.20
C GLY A 223 4.38 -23.90 -20.38
N ALA A 224 4.76 -24.27 -21.60
CA ALA A 224 6.16 -24.49 -21.96
C ALA A 224 7.00 -23.21 -21.85
N PRO A 225 8.34 -23.32 -21.65
CA PRO A 225 9.23 -22.17 -21.66
C PRO A 225 9.16 -21.37 -22.97
N ILE A 226 9.26 -20.05 -22.86
CA ILE A 226 9.38 -19.11 -23.97
C ILE A 226 10.79 -18.52 -23.95
N ASP A 227 11.50 -18.66 -25.07
CA ASP A 227 12.77 -17.97 -25.28
C ASP A 227 12.56 -16.77 -26.23
N LEU A 228 12.83 -15.56 -25.72
CA LEU A 228 12.75 -14.32 -26.49
C LEU A 228 14.11 -13.85 -27.01
N GLY A 229 15.17 -14.66 -26.89
CA GLY A 229 16.48 -14.41 -27.50
C GLY A 229 17.42 -13.50 -26.70
N GLN A 230 17.13 -13.24 -25.43
CA GLN A 230 18.07 -12.60 -24.50
C GLN A 230 18.59 -13.64 -23.50
N PRO A 231 19.91 -13.75 -23.30
CA PRO A 231 20.46 -14.70 -22.35
C PRO A 231 19.91 -14.38 -20.96
N GLN A 232 19.28 -15.36 -20.32
CA GLN A 232 19.12 -15.30 -18.87
C GLN A 232 20.54 -15.28 -18.30
N VAL A 233 20.92 -14.17 -17.68
CA VAL A 233 22.22 -14.04 -17.03
C VAL A 233 22.19 -15.00 -15.84
N SER A 234 22.88 -16.14 -15.97
CA SER A 234 23.05 -17.05 -14.84
C SER A 234 23.85 -16.32 -13.77
N LEU A 235 23.19 -15.93 -12.68
CA LEU A 235 23.82 -15.25 -11.55
C LEU A 235 24.70 -16.24 -10.80
N ASN A 236 26.01 -15.96 -10.76
CA ASN A 236 26.94 -16.70 -9.94
C ASN A 236 27.13 -16.01 -8.58
N CYS A 237 26.33 -16.41 -7.59
CA CYS A 237 26.38 -15.83 -6.24
C CYS A 237 27.72 -16.05 -5.51
N SER A 238 28.61 -16.93 -5.99
CA SER A 238 29.93 -17.11 -5.38
C SER A 238 30.87 -15.91 -5.59
N GLN A 239 30.60 -15.06 -6.59
CA GLN A 239 31.37 -13.86 -6.91
C GLN A 239 30.80 -12.59 -6.26
N ILE A 240 29.62 -12.69 -5.64
CA ILE A 240 28.94 -11.59 -4.96
C ILE A 240 29.32 -11.59 -3.48
N SER A 241 29.45 -10.40 -2.89
CA SER A 241 29.74 -10.26 -1.46
C SER A 241 28.74 -11.05 -0.64
N SER A 242 29.23 -11.86 0.28
CA SER A 242 28.39 -12.54 1.27
C SER A 242 28.18 -11.70 2.54
N VAL A 243 28.76 -10.50 2.61
CA VAL A 243 28.71 -9.60 3.78
C VAL A 243 27.65 -8.52 3.63
N TYR A 244 27.44 -8.03 2.41
CA TYR A 244 26.51 -6.94 2.07
C TYR A 244 25.50 -7.39 1.01
N ARG A 245 24.28 -6.86 1.11
CA ARG A 245 23.23 -7.07 0.11
C ARG A 245 23.63 -6.41 -1.21
N THR A 246 23.27 -7.04 -2.32
CA THR A 246 23.24 -6.36 -3.63
C THR A 246 22.18 -5.26 -3.62
N SER A 247 22.27 -4.29 -4.53
CA SER A 247 21.28 -3.18 -4.57
C SER A 247 19.91 -3.64 -5.07
N ASN A 248 19.87 -4.73 -5.85
CA ASN A 248 18.62 -5.30 -6.40
C ASN A 248 18.10 -6.51 -5.61
N GLY A 249 18.69 -6.84 -4.47
CA GLY A 249 18.30 -7.98 -3.62
C GLY A 249 18.69 -9.37 -4.16
N SER A 250 19.32 -9.47 -5.35
CA SER A 250 19.78 -10.75 -5.89
C SER A 250 20.83 -11.43 -5.00
N CYS A 251 20.87 -12.75 -5.04
CA CYS A 251 21.76 -13.59 -4.23
C CYS A 251 21.58 -13.46 -2.71
N ASN A 252 20.43 -12.95 -2.24
CA ASN A 252 19.99 -13.14 -0.86
C ASN A 252 19.90 -14.65 -0.56
N ASN A 253 19.14 -15.35 -1.38
CA ASN A 253 19.07 -16.80 -1.39
C ASN A 253 20.09 -17.36 -2.41
N LYS A 254 20.98 -18.26 -1.96
CA LYS A 254 22.04 -18.81 -2.83
C LYS A 254 21.56 -19.92 -3.76
N ASP A 255 20.52 -20.64 -3.35
CA ASP A 255 19.94 -21.74 -4.13
C ASP A 255 18.93 -21.19 -5.16
N ASN A 256 18.26 -20.09 -4.81
CA ASN A 256 17.32 -19.37 -5.66
C ASN A 256 17.69 -17.88 -5.76
N PRO A 257 18.69 -17.50 -6.58
CA PRO A 257 19.29 -16.14 -6.61
C PRO A 257 18.32 -14.97 -6.84
N HIS A 258 17.12 -15.24 -7.36
CA HIS A 258 16.13 -14.22 -7.69
C HIS A 258 15.05 -14.03 -6.61
N PHE A 259 14.97 -14.90 -5.60
CA PHE A 259 13.98 -14.79 -4.53
C PHE A 259 14.10 -13.43 -3.83
N GLY A 260 13.02 -12.65 -3.88
CA GLY A 260 12.93 -11.29 -3.33
C GLY A 260 13.72 -10.21 -4.09
N SER A 261 14.37 -10.54 -5.22
CA SER A 261 15.05 -9.52 -6.03
C SER A 261 14.07 -8.58 -6.75
N SER A 262 14.50 -7.36 -7.07
CA SER A 262 13.69 -6.45 -7.88
C SER A 262 13.57 -6.94 -9.33
N LEU A 263 12.57 -6.43 -10.06
CA LEU A 263 12.30 -6.74 -11.47
C LEU A 263 11.93 -8.21 -11.72
N ILE A 264 11.23 -8.81 -10.75
CA ILE A 264 10.63 -10.15 -10.86
C ILE A 264 9.10 -10.05 -10.74
N PRO A 265 8.36 -11.07 -11.21
CA PRO A 265 6.92 -11.15 -10.96
C PRO A 265 6.60 -11.19 -9.46
N PHE A 266 5.49 -10.58 -9.05
CA PHE A 266 4.95 -10.83 -7.70
C PHE A 266 4.64 -12.31 -7.51
N ARG A 267 4.87 -12.79 -6.28
CA ARG A 267 4.50 -14.15 -5.84
C ARG A 267 2.98 -14.30 -5.83
N ARG A 268 2.47 -15.52 -6.02
CA ARG A 268 1.03 -15.82 -6.01
C ARG A 268 0.73 -16.78 -4.86
N ILE A 269 -0.10 -16.33 -3.90
CA ILE A 269 -0.66 -17.23 -2.88
C ILE A 269 -1.71 -18.14 -3.51
N LEU A 270 -2.55 -17.56 -4.37
CA LEU A 270 -3.57 -18.23 -5.19
C LEU A 270 -3.30 -17.98 -6.67
N ASN A 271 -3.75 -18.90 -7.53
CA ASN A 271 -3.66 -18.78 -8.98
C ASN A 271 -4.39 -17.53 -9.49
N PRO A 272 -3.91 -16.88 -10.57
CA PRO A 272 -4.56 -15.70 -11.12
C PRO A 272 -5.91 -16.05 -11.77
N ASP A 273 -6.94 -15.25 -11.48
CA ASP A 273 -8.29 -15.38 -12.05
C ASP A 273 -8.55 -14.27 -13.09
N TYR A 274 -8.43 -14.63 -14.37
CA TYR A 274 -8.70 -13.76 -15.51
C TYR A 274 -9.85 -14.33 -16.34
N ALA A 275 -10.69 -13.47 -16.93
CA ALA A 275 -11.89 -13.90 -17.65
C ALA A 275 -11.59 -14.80 -18.87
N ASP A 276 -10.43 -14.63 -19.50
CA ASP A 276 -9.94 -15.48 -20.59
C ASP A 276 -8.87 -16.50 -20.14
N GLY A 277 -8.64 -16.61 -18.83
CA GLY A 277 -7.59 -17.44 -18.23
C GLY A 277 -6.15 -16.97 -18.50
N ILE A 278 -5.97 -15.82 -19.17
CA ILE A 278 -4.67 -15.28 -19.55
C ILE A 278 -4.48 -13.88 -18.96
N GLN A 279 -5.28 -12.90 -19.38
CA GLN A 279 -5.03 -11.49 -19.04
C GLN A 279 -6.27 -10.61 -19.06
N GLN A 280 -7.42 -11.06 -19.58
CA GLN A 280 -8.62 -10.22 -19.61
C GLN A 280 -9.12 -9.98 -18.18
N PRO A 281 -9.42 -8.73 -17.78
CA PRO A 281 -9.97 -8.44 -16.45
C PRO A 281 -11.12 -9.38 -16.09
N ARG A 282 -11.18 -9.76 -14.81
CA ARG A 282 -12.11 -10.74 -14.27
C ARG A 282 -13.56 -10.36 -14.56
N MET A 283 -14.39 -11.38 -14.79
CA MET A 283 -15.84 -11.27 -14.87
C MET A 283 -16.47 -12.09 -13.75
N SER A 284 -17.74 -11.85 -13.43
CA SER A 284 -18.46 -12.68 -12.47
C SER A 284 -18.43 -14.15 -12.92
N SER A 285 -18.49 -15.07 -11.97
CA SER A 285 -18.55 -16.52 -12.22
C SER A 285 -19.65 -16.94 -13.22
N ASP A 286 -20.71 -16.16 -13.40
CA ASP A 286 -21.76 -16.38 -14.42
C ASP A 286 -21.51 -15.69 -15.78
N GLY A 287 -20.52 -14.80 -15.87
CA GLY A 287 -19.98 -14.22 -17.11
C GLY A 287 -20.44 -12.83 -17.42
N ARG A 288 -21.21 -12.23 -16.50
CA ARG A 288 -21.53 -10.82 -16.56
C ARG A 288 -20.38 -9.97 -16.03
N SER A 289 -20.42 -8.69 -16.41
CA SER A 289 -19.51 -7.69 -15.87
C SER A 289 -19.69 -7.55 -14.36
N LEU A 290 -18.57 -7.34 -13.67
CA LEU A 290 -18.54 -6.96 -12.26
C LEU A 290 -18.99 -5.49 -12.11
N PRO A 291 -19.46 -5.06 -10.92
CA PRO A 291 -19.79 -3.66 -10.68
C PRO A 291 -18.56 -2.74 -10.90
N SER A 292 -18.81 -1.50 -11.33
CA SER A 292 -17.76 -0.48 -11.46
C SER A 292 -17.11 -0.19 -10.09
N ALA A 293 -15.79 0.00 -10.06
CA ALA A 293 -15.06 0.35 -8.84
C ALA A 293 -15.61 1.62 -8.18
N ARG A 294 -16.03 2.63 -8.96
CA ARG A 294 -16.67 3.85 -8.42
C ARG A 294 -17.98 3.54 -7.72
N LYS A 295 -18.80 2.66 -8.31
CA LYS A 295 -20.07 2.24 -7.71
C LYS A 295 -19.87 1.53 -6.37
N VAL A 296 -18.86 0.66 -6.30
CA VAL A 296 -18.46 0.00 -5.04
C VAL A 296 -17.99 1.03 -4.01
N SER A 297 -17.16 2.00 -4.43
CA SER A 297 -16.70 3.11 -3.57
C SER A 297 -17.87 3.91 -2.98
N LEU A 298 -18.84 4.35 -3.79
CA LEU A 298 -19.99 5.13 -3.31
C LEU A 298 -20.87 4.36 -2.32
N GLU A 299 -21.06 3.06 -2.54
CA GLU A 299 -22.01 2.27 -1.76
C GLU A 299 -21.39 1.65 -0.50
N MET A 300 -20.13 1.24 -0.57
CA MET A 300 -19.42 0.57 0.52
C MET A 300 -18.52 1.51 1.31
N HIS A 301 -17.75 2.36 0.62
CA HIS A 301 -16.69 3.19 1.18
C HIS A 301 -17.14 4.64 1.39
N ARG A 302 -18.26 4.80 2.11
CA ARG A 302 -18.82 6.12 2.43
C ARG A 302 -17.87 6.92 3.35
N PRO A 303 -17.99 8.26 3.39
CA PRO A 303 -17.20 9.07 4.31
C PRO A 303 -17.59 8.85 5.77
N GLU A 304 -16.57 8.87 6.63
CA GLU A 304 -16.62 8.80 8.08
C GLU A 304 -15.58 9.78 8.62
N PHE A 305 -15.88 10.44 9.74
CA PHE A 305 -15.03 11.48 10.33
C PHE A 305 -14.61 11.13 11.77
N GLU A 306 -14.82 9.88 12.20
CA GLU A 306 -14.40 9.42 13.51
C GLU A 306 -12.90 9.11 13.53
N SER A 307 -12.20 9.61 14.54
CA SER A 307 -10.78 9.32 14.79
C SER A 307 -10.59 8.15 15.76
N ASP A 308 -9.47 7.44 15.62
CA ASP A 308 -8.93 6.54 16.63
C ASP A 308 -7.97 7.32 17.52
N PRO A 309 -8.33 7.58 18.79
CA PRO A 309 -7.50 8.39 19.68
C PRO A 309 -6.22 7.68 20.14
N LYS A 310 -6.02 6.39 19.85
CA LYS A 310 -4.87 5.61 20.34
C LYS A 310 -3.63 5.72 19.46
N PHE A 311 -3.79 6.06 18.19
CA PHE A 311 -2.74 6.00 17.19
C PHE A 311 -2.68 7.29 16.38
N THR A 312 -1.48 7.60 15.89
CA THR A 312 -1.18 8.83 15.17
C THR A 312 -0.99 8.55 13.67
N VAL A 313 -1.12 9.58 12.83
CA VAL A 313 -0.86 9.50 11.38
C VAL A 313 0.54 8.98 11.06
N MET A 314 1.50 9.10 11.97
CA MET A 314 2.83 8.48 11.85
C MET A 314 2.77 6.96 11.59
N MET A 315 1.75 6.25 12.08
CA MET A 315 1.52 4.84 11.77
C MET A 315 1.28 4.61 10.27
N ALA A 316 0.46 5.47 9.63
CA ALA A 316 0.21 5.40 8.20
C ALA A 316 1.43 5.86 7.38
N VAL A 317 2.14 6.89 7.84
CA VAL A 317 3.37 7.40 7.22
C VAL A 317 4.48 6.33 7.21
N TRP A 318 4.72 5.67 8.35
CA TRP A 318 5.68 4.56 8.43
C TRP A 318 5.25 3.39 7.54
N GLY A 319 3.97 3.02 7.57
CA GLY A 319 3.42 1.98 6.71
C GLY A 319 3.62 2.25 5.23
N GLN A 320 3.41 3.49 4.78
CA GLN A 320 3.63 3.91 3.39
C GLN A 320 5.12 3.92 3.02
N PHE A 321 5.97 4.48 3.88
CA PHE A 321 7.43 4.48 3.65
C PHE A 321 7.99 3.05 3.55
N LEU A 322 7.48 2.14 4.39
CA LEU A 322 7.81 0.71 4.35
C LEU A 322 7.25 0.02 3.11
N ASP A 323 6.01 0.32 2.68
CA ASP A 323 5.45 -0.21 1.42
C ASP A 323 6.34 0.15 0.24
N HIS A 324 6.85 1.39 0.24
CA HIS A 324 7.72 1.87 -0.83
C HIS A 324 9.11 1.23 -0.83
N ASP A 325 9.54 0.63 0.30
CA ASP A 325 10.77 -0.14 0.37
C ASP A 325 10.63 -1.54 -0.25
N ILE A 326 9.43 -2.14 -0.16
CA ILE A 326 9.22 -3.56 -0.52
C ILE A 326 8.34 -3.78 -1.76
N THR A 327 7.53 -2.79 -2.16
CA THR A 327 6.63 -2.87 -3.31
C THR A 327 6.75 -1.66 -4.22
N ALA A 328 6.79 -1.92 -5.53
CA ALA A 328 6.60 -0.94 -6.58
C ALA A 328 6.05 -1.65 -7.81
N THR A 329 4.74 -1.54 -8.06
CA THR A 329 4.12 -2.21 -9.21
C THR A 329 4.41 -1.41 -10.49
N ALA A 330 5.06 -2.03 -11.48
CA ALA A 330 5.33 -1.38 -12.75
C ALA A 330 4.02 -1.02 -13.50
N LEU A 331 3.99 0.15 -14.15
CA LEU A 331 2.86 0.66 -14.93
C LEU A 331 3.16 0.66 -16.43
N ASN A 332 2.16 0.45 -17.27
CA ASN A 332 2.31 0.73 -18.69
C ASN A 332 2.41 2.24 -18.91
N GLN A 333 3.29 2.67 -19.80
CA GLN A 333 3.52 4.07 -20.12
C GLN A 333 3.60 4.22 -21.63
N GLY A 334 3.27 5.42 -22.12
CA GLY A 334 3.41 5.80 -23.52
C GLY A 334 4.86 6.07 -23.89
N GLN A 335 5.06 6.68 -25.06
CA GLN A 335 6.40 6.95 -25.57
C GLN A 335 7.23 7.78 -24.57
N ASN A 336 8.49 7.42 -24.38
CA ASN A 336 9.42 8.07 -23.46
C ASN A 336 8.91 8.18 -21.99
N GLY A 337 8.08 7.24 -21.54
CA GLY A 337 7.57 7.23 -20.17
C GLY A 337 6.44 8.24 -19.90
N GLN A 338 5.84 8.80 -20.95
CA GLN A 338 4.71 9.71 -20.80
C GLN A 338 3.46 8.98 -20.29
N PRO A 339 2.68 9.60 -19.40
CA PRO A 339 1.36 9.08 -19.02
C PRO A 339 0.41 8.94 -20.23
N ILE A 340 -0.54 8.01 -20.14
CA ILE A 340 -1.53 7.73 -21.20
C ILE A 340 -2.91 8.20 -20.74
N ASP A 341 -3.60 9.04 -21.53
CA ASP A 341 -4.96 9.49 -21.21
C ASP A 341 -6.04 8.48 -21.59
N CYS A 342 -6.34 7.52 -20.71
CA CYS A 342 -7.33 6.48 -20.95
C CYS A 342 -8.81 6.93 -20.99
N CYS A 343 -9.11 8.23 -20.85
CA CYS A 343 -10.49 8.72 -20.97
C CYS A 343 -10.81 9.32 -22.34
N SER A 344 -9.80 9.75 -23.11
CA SER A 344 -9.97 10.23 -24.49
C SER A 344 -10.50 9.12 -25.41
N VAL A 345 -11.30 9.50 -26.42
CA VAL A 345 -11.93 8.55 -27.35
C VAL A 345 -10.89 7.76 -28.13
N GLU A 346 -9.79 8.42 -28.51
CA GLU A 346 -8.66 7.84 -29.21
C GLU A 346 -7.92 6.80 -28.35
N ALA A 347 -7.74 7.08 -27.05
CA ALA A 347 -7.02 6.20 -26.14
C ALA A 347 -7.84 5.05 -25.55
N GLN A 348 -9.18 5.10 -25.62
CA GLN A 348 -10.01 3.94 -25.26
C GLN A 348 -9.72 2.71 -26.13
N THR A 349 -9.05 2.89 -27.28
CA THR A 349 -8.59 1.78 -28.14
C THR A 349 -7.28 1.14 -27.65
N HIS A 350 -6.55 1.77 -26.72
CA HIS A 350 -5.28 1.26 -26.24
C HIS A 350 -5.48 -0.02 -25.39
N PRO A 351 -4.77 -1.13 -25.67
CA PRO A 351 -5.03 -2.44 -25.06
C PRO A 351 -4.78 -2.50 -23.54
N GLU A 352 -4.07 -1.51 -22.99
CA GLU A 352 -3.75 -1.43 -21.56
C GLU A 352 -4.61 -0.40 -20.81
N CYS A 353 -5.49 0.35 -21.50
CA CYS A 353 -6.45 1.23 -20.84
C CYS A 353 -7.61 0.43 -20.23
N PHE A 354 -7.95 0.73 -18.98
CA PHE A 354 -9.03 0.09 -18.24
C PHE A 354 -9.72 1.11 -17.33
N SER A 355 -10.18 2.20 -17.94
CA SER A 355 -10.81 3.34 -17.26
C SER A 355 -12.03 2.93 -16.44
N VAL A 356 -12.27 3.67 -15.36
CA VAL A 356 -13.43 3.47 -14.49
C VAL A 356 -14.53 4.41 -14.96
N PRO A 357 -15.67 3.89 -15.46
CA PRO A 357 -16.78 4.73 -15.87
C PRO A 357 -17.44 5.37 -14.65
N ILE A 358 -17.77 6.66 -14.78
CA ILE A 358 -18.63 7.39 -13.85
C ILE A 358 -20.05 7.34 -14.40
N GLU A 359 -20.99 6.81 -13.60
CA GLU A 359 -22.40 6.70 -13.97
C GLU A 359 -23.12 8.04 -13.76
N GLU A 360 -24.15 8.33 -14.56
CA GLU A 360 -25.04 9.49 -14.33
C GLU A 360 -25.70 9.37 -12.96
N GLY A 361 -25.72 10.45 -12.19
CA GLY A 361 -26.15 10.49 -10.79
C GLY A 361 -24.99 10.40 -9.79
N ASP A 362 -23.72 10.48 -10.21
CA ASP A 362 -22.59 10.53 -9.28
C ASP A 362 -22.66 11.79 -8.41
N PRO A 363 -22.61 11.68 -7.08
CA PRO A 363 -22.85 12.82 -6.19
C PRO A 363 -21.79 13.92 -6.27
N TYR A 364 -20.60 13.62 -6.78
CA TYR A 364 -19.49 14.57 -6.88
C TYR A 364 -19.19 14.91 -8.34
N PHE A 365 -18.96 13.90 -9.17
CA PHE A 365 -18.43 14.10 -10.52
C PHE A 365 -19.44 14.64 -11.54
N ASP A 366 -20.74 14.48 -11.28
CA ASP A 366 -21.79 15.04 -12.15
C ASP A 366 -21.73 16.57 -12.22
N GLU A 367 -21.43 17.25 -11.11
CA GLU A 367 -21.33 18.71 -11.08
C GLU A 367 -20.22 19.23 -12.01
N TYR A 368 -19.18 18.42 -12.21
CA TYR A 368 -18.02 18.74 -13.03
C TYR A 368 -18.09 18.16 -14.45
N ASN A 369 -19.21 17.51 -14.82
CA ASN A 369 -19.36 16.78 -16.09
C ASN A 369 -18.26 15.74 -16.34
N VAL A 370 -17.76 15.09 -15.28
CA VAL A 370 -16.72 14.05 -15.38
C VAL A 370 -17.40 12.69 -15.52
N THR A 371 -17.17 12.02 -16.66
CA THR A 371 -17.81 10.72 -16.99
C THR A 371 -16.84 9.54 -16.94
N CYS A 372 -15.56 9.79 -16.68
CA CYS A 372 -14.50 8.79 -16.72
C CYS A 372 -13.36 9.12 -15.75
N MET A 373 -12.91 8.13 -15.00
CA MET A 373 -11.62 8.18 -14.29
C MET A 373 -10.59 7.36 -15.06
N GLY A 374 -9.48 8.00 -15.43
CA GLY A 374 -8.40 7.37 -16.17
C GLY A 374 -7.71 6.31 -15.33
N PHE A 375 -7.65 5.08 -15.84
CA PHE A 375 -6.92 3.99 -15.20
C PHE A 375 -6.20 3.17 -16.28
N ILE A 376 -4.90 3.00 -16.10
CA ILE A 376 -4.02 2.22 -16.97
C ILE A 376 -3.57 0.98 -16.21
N ARG A 377 -3.57 -0.18 -16.87
CA ARG A 377 -3.25 -1.45 -16.24
C ARG A 377 -1.78 -1.52 -15.83
N SER A 378 -1.51 -2.15 -14.69
CA SER A 378 -0.15 -2.53 -14.27
C SER A 378 0.54 -3.37 -15.34
N ALA A 379 1.79 -3.06 -15.63
CA ALA A 379 2.55 -3.69 -16.71
C ALA A 379 2.84 -5.18 -16.45
N PRO A 380 2.85 -6.01 -17.51
CA PRO A 380 3.07 -7.45 -17.37
C PRO A 380 4.54 -7.78 -17.10
N ALA A 381 4.82 -8.65 -16.14
CA ALA A 381 6.15 -9.20 -15.87
C ALA A 381 6.49 -10.34 -16.85
N PRO A 382 7.76 -10.49 -17.24
CA PRO A 382 8.22 -11.69 -17.92
C PRO A 382 8.31 -12.86 -16.93
N THR A 383 7.76 -14.00 -17.34
CA THR A 383 7.76 -15.27 -16.61
C THR A 383 8.65 -16.31 -17.28
N GLY A 384 9.06 -16.06 -18.53
CA GLY A 384 9.80 -17.00 -19.36
C GLY A 384 8.98 -18.21 -19.81
N HIS A 385 7.65 -18.17 -19.70
CA HIS A 385 6.74 -19.28 -19.99
C HIS A 385 5.46 -18.78 -20.67
N PHE A 386 4.80 -19.65 -21.44
CA PHE A 386 3.41 -19.41 -21.81
C PHE A 386 2.54 -19.49 -20.55
N GLY A 387 1.55 -18.62 -20.40
CA GLY A 387 0.72 -18.65 -19.21
C GLY A 387 -0.04 -17.35 -18.93
N PRO A 388 -0.67 -17.27 -17.75
CA PRO A 388 -1.41 -16.08 -17.33
C PRO A 388 -0.49 -14.92 -16.99
N ARG A 389 -1.03 -13.71 -17.11
CA ARG A 389 -0.38 -12.44 -16.81
C ARG A 389 0.07 -12.38 -15.35
N GLN A 390 1.30 -11.95 -15.14
CA GLN A 390 1.81 -11.57 -13.83
C GLN A 390 2.20 -10.10 -13.84
N GLN A 391 2.13 -9.42 -12.70
CA GLN A 391 2.56 -8.02 -12.55
C GLN A 391 4.02 -7.99 -12.05
N LEU A 392 4.77 -6.97 -12.44
CA LEU A 392 6.18 -6.81 -12.12
C LEU A 392 6.34 -5.97 -10.84
N ASN A 393 7.13 -6.48 -9.89
CA ASN A 393 7.65 -5.67 -8.79
C ASN A 393 9.00 -5.06 -9.21
N GLN A 394 9.14 -3.74 -9.20
CA GLN A 394 10.41 -3.06 -9.47
C GLN A 394 11.20 -2.71 -8.19
N ALA A 395 10.62 -2.93 -7.01
CA ALA A 395 11.32 -2.86 -5.72
C ALA A 395 11.91 -4.22 -5.33
N THR A 396 12.92 -4.23 -4.46
CA THR A 396 13.30 -5.48 -3.77
C THR A 396 12.20 -5.86 -2.77
N ALA A 397 12.10 -7.13 -2.36
CA ALA A 397 11.11 -7.52 -1.35
C ALA A 397 11.59 -7.26 0.10
N PHE A 398 12.88 -6.99 0.30
CA PHE A 398 13.47 -6.93 1.63
C PHE A 398 13.27 -5.57 2.27
N ILE A 399 13.11 -5.54 3.59
CA ILE A 399 13.26 -4.30 4.37
C ILE A 399 14.76 -4.01 4.46
N ASP A 400 15.28 -3.28 3.48
CA ASP A 400 16.72 -3.04 3.30
C ASP A 400 17.08 -1.58 2.99
N GLY A 401 16.08 -0.69 3.04
CA GLY A 401 16.25 0.74 2.80
C GLY A 401 16.41 1.09 1.33
N SER A 402 16.03 0.22 0.39
CA SER A 402 15.91 0.56 -1.03
C SER A 402 15.02 1.80 -1.30
N ALA A 403 14.09 2.16 -0.41
CA ALA A 403 13.40 3.46 -0.46
C ALA A 403 14.36 4.67 -0.35
N VAL A 404 15.52 4.49 0.29
CA VAL A 404 16.60 5.48 0.45
C VAL A 404 17.69 5.26 -0.61
N TYR A 405 18.03 4.01 -0.92
CA TYR A 405 19.20 3.67 -1.75
C TYR A 405 18.89 3.33 -3.22
N GLY A 406 17.62 3.12 -3.55
CA GLY A 406 17.16 2.58 -4.82
C GLY A 406 17.34 1.06 -4.92
N SER A 407 16.63 0.45 -5.88
CA SER A 407 16.65 -1.00 -6.13
C SER A 407 17.63 -1.42 -7.25
N THR A 408 18.50 -0.52 -7.72
CA THR A 408 19.48 -0.82 -8.78
C THR A 408 20.85 -0.23 -8.45
N ASP A 409 21.92 -0.92 -8.86
CA ASP A 409 23.29 -0.44 -8.64
C ASP A 409 23.53 0.93 -9.28
N SER A 410 22.89 1.21 -10.42
CA SER A 410 22.96 2.50 -11.09
C SER A 410 22.36 3.59 -10.20
N ARG A 411 21.14 3.39 -9.69
CA ARG A 411 20.46 4.34 -8.81
C ARG A 411 21.22 4.56 -7.52
N THR A 412 21.67 3.50 -6.87
CA THR A 412 22.45 3.59 -5.63
C THR A 412 23.75 4.38 -5.83
N LYS A 413 24.46 4.19 -6.94
CA LYS A 413 25.65 4.98 -7.26
C LYS A 413 25.30 6.46 -7.49
N MET A 414 24.24 6.75 -8.25
CA MET A 414 23.82 8.13 -8.49
C MET A 414 23.46 8.89 -7.21
N LEU A 415 22.95 8.21 -6.18
CA LEU A 415 22.57 8.85 -4.92
C LEU A 415 23.76 9.09 -3.97
N ARG A 416 24.93 8.50 -4.24
CA ARG A 416 26.12 8.61 -3.39
C ARG A 416 26.94 9.85 -3.70
N GLU A 417 27.52 10.40 -2.65
CA GLU A 417 28.52 11.47 -2.75
C GLU A 417 29.87 10.91 -3.21
N HIS A 418 30.11 9.62 -2.96
CA HIS A 418 31.39 8.93 -3.18
C HIS A 418 32.55 9.48 -2.34
N GLU A 419 32.20 10.17 -1.25
CA GLU A 419 33.12 10.63 -0.23
C GLU A 419 32.56 10.31 1.16
N GLY A 420 33.41 9.83 2.07
CA GLY A 420 33.05 9.56 3.46
C GLY A 420 31.98 8.48 3.66
N GLY A 421 31.62 7.73 2.62
CA GLY A 421 30.51 6.78 2.62
C GLY A 421 29.13 7.43 2.58
N ARG A 422 29.03 8.71 2.21
CA ARG A 422 27.81 9.52 2.32
C ARG A 422 26.88 9.39 1.11
N LEU A 423 25.61 9.70 1.35
CA LEU A 423 24.64 10.08 0.32
C LEU A 423 24.77 11.57 0.01
N ARG A 424 24.54 11.93 -1.26
CA ARG A 424 24.45 13.33 -1.68
C ARG A 424 23.29 14.00 -0.95
N MET A 425 23.51 15.23 -0.53
CA MET A 425 22.50 16.11 0.04
C MET A 425 22.53 17.46 -0.68
N PHE A 426 21.40 18.16 -0.71
CA PHE A 426 21.38 19.57 -1.10
C PHE A 426 21.62 20.43 0.14
N HIS A 427 22.55 21.38 0.06
CA HIS A 427 22.82 22.33 1.14
C HIS A 427 22.12 23.65 0.87
N THR A 428 21.25 24.07 1.78
CA THR A 428 20.57 25.36 1.73
C THR A 428 21.51 26.50 2.14
N ALA A 429 21.12 27.75 1.88
CA ALA A 429 21.93 28.94 2.22
C ALA A 429 22.16 29.11 3.74
N ASP A 430 21.26 28.58 4.56
CA ASP A 430 21.34 28.52 6.02
C ASP A 430 22.00 27.21 6.52
N ASN A 431 22.68 26.47 5.64
CA ASN A 431 23.50 25.29 5.95
C ASN A 431 22.73 24.06 6.46
N ARG A 432 21.40 24.03 6.31
CA ARG A 432 20.61 22.79 6.47
C ARG A 432 20.83 21.86 5.28
N THR A 433 20.49 20.59 5.46
CA THR A 433 20.55 19.59 4.39
C THR A 433 19.15 19.17 3.97
N LEU A 434 18.87 19.19 2.68
CA LEU A 434 17.68 18.60 2.08
C LEU A 434 18.10 17.42 1.20
N LEU A 435 17.12 16.65 0.72
CA LEU A 435 17.38 15.62 -0.30
C LEU A 435 17.96 16.29 -1.56
N PRO A 436 18.70 15.55 -2.40
CA PRO A 436 19.09 16.01 -3.72
C PRO A 436 17.89 16.53 -4.52
N LEU A 437 18.10 17.52 -5.38
CA LEU A 437 17.02 18.09 -6.19
C LEU A 437 16.69 17.17 -7.37
N SER A 438 15.41 16.96 -7.62
CA SER A 438 14.91 16.31 -8.82
C SER A 438 15.17 17.20 -10.03
N THR A 439 15.73 16.61 -11.09
CA THR A 439 15.91 17.28 -12.39
C THR A 439 14.77 17.01 -13.36
N ASP A 440 13.77 16.22 -12.97
CA ASP A 440 12.61 15.91 -13.82
C ASP A 440 11.55 17.01 -13.67
N PRO A 441 11.37 17.90 -14.67
CA PRO A 441 10.35 18.96 -14.62
C PRO A 441 8.92 18.40 -14.67
N SER A 442 8.76 17.08 -14.78
CA SER A 442 7.52 16.37 -15.04
C SER A 442 7.18 15.34 -13.94
N ASP A 443 7.86 15.41 -12.79
CA ASP A 443 7.68 14.49 -11.65
C ASP A 443 6.39 14.71 -10.84
N GLY A 444 5.54 15.65 -11.26
CA GLY A 444 4.20 15.88 -10.73
C GLY A 444 4.12 16.96 -9.64
N CYS A 445 5.24 17.27 -8.99
CA CYS A 445 5.34 18.34 -8.00
C CYS A 445 6.13 19.55 -8.50
N ASN A 446 7.10 19.39 -9.42
CA ASN A 446 7.87 20.53 -9.93
C ASN A 446 6.93 21.50 -10.64
N ASP A 447 6.93 22.74 -10.15
CA ASP A 447 6.03 23.81 -10.58
C ASP A 447 6.83 25.03 -11.00
N ALA A 448 6.33 25.79 -11.99
CA ALA A 448 7.02 26.96 -12.52
C ALA A 448 7.19 28.07 -11.47
N VAL A 449 6.21 28.27 -10.58
CA VAL A 449 6.26 29.31 -9.53
C VAL A 449 7.30 28.94 -8.47
N GLN A 450 7.27 27.70 -7.99
CA GLN A 450 8.22 27.20 -7.00
C GLN A 450 9.65 27.16 -7.56
N ASN A 451 9.82 26.70 -8.79
CA ASN A 451 11.11 26.67 -9.47
C ASN A 451 11.68 28.09 -9.65
N ALA A 452 10.84 29.08 -9.96
CA ALA A 452 11.25 30.48 -10.04
C ALA A 452 11.66 31.04 -8.65
N ALA A 453 11.09 30.51 -7.58
CA ALA A 453 11.51 30.78 -6.19
C ALA A 453 12.73 29.95 -5.74
N GLY A 454 13.32 29.14 -6.64
CA GLY A 454 14.48 28.29 -6.36
C GLY A 454 14.15 27.05 -5.52
N LYS A 455 12.87 26.68 -5.41
CA LYS A 455 12.39 25.49 -4.71
C LYS A 455 12.03 24.40 -5.71
N TYR A 456 12.46 23.17 -5.44
CA TYR A 456 12.31 22.03 -6.34
C TYR A 456 11.84 20.80 -5.56
N CYS A 457 11.37 19.79 -6.29
CA CYS A 457 11.14 18.46 -5.78
C CYS A 457 12.44 17.71 -5.48
N PHE A 458 12.31 16.59 -4.79
CA PHE A 458 13.44 15.83 -4.27
C PHE A 458 13.70 14.51 -5.00
N ASP A 459 14.95 14.10 -5.03
CA ASP A 459 15.45 12.87 -5.67
C ASP A 459 16.00 11.93 -4.60
N THR A 460 15.51 10.67 -4.56
CA THR A 460 15.89 9.67 -3.55
C THR A 460 15.74 8.23 -4.07
N GLY A 461 15.90 7.21 -3.23
CA GLY A 461 15.86 5.80 -3.65
C GLY A 461 14.58 5.40 -4.40
N ASP A 462 13.43 5.85 -3.92
CA ASP A 462 12.12 5.62 -4.52
C ASP A 462 11.56 6.88 -5.22
N SER A 463 10.94 6.69 -6.39
CA SER A 463 10.44 7.81 -7.21
C SER A 463 9.18 8.47 -6.65
N ARG A 464 8.54 7.87 -5.65
CA ARG A 464 7.26 8.31 -5.10
C ARG A 464 7.44 9.16 -3.84
N ALA A 465 8.69 9.46 -3.47
CA ALA A 465 9.00 10.20 -2.26
C ALA A 465 8.26 11.54 -2.14
N ASN A 466 8.01 12.23 -3.26
CA ASN A 466 7.30 13.52 -3.30
C ASN A 466 5.76 13.38 -3.35
N GLU A 467 5.20 12.17 -3.23
CA GLU A 467 3.75 11.95 -3.34
C GLU A 467 2.98 12.73 -2.27
N ASN A 468 3.52 12.80 -1.05
CA ASN A 468 3.04 13.70 0.00
C ASN A 468 4.19 14.23 0.88
N LEU A 469 3.92 15.33 1.58
CA LEU A 469 4.88 16.00 2.46
C LEU A 469 5.45 15.08 3.56
N LEU A 470 4.61 14.30 4.23
CA LEU A 470 5.02 13.47 5.37
C LEU A 470 5.95 12.33 4.92
N LEU A 471 5.63 11.71 3.78
CA LEU A 471 6.47 10.72 3.14
C LEU A 471 7.83 11.33 2.73
N THR A 472 7.82 12.51 2.09
CA THR A 472 9.06 13.22 1.71
C THR A 472 9.95 13.46 2.93
N SER A 473 9.34 13.86 4.05
CA SER A 473 10.02 14.10 5.33
C SER A 473 10.71 12.83 5.85
N MET A 474 10.03 11.67 5.75
CA MET A 474 10.65 10.40 6.12
C MET A 474 11.84 10.02 5.23
N HIS A 475 11.74 10.22 3.92
CA HIS A 475 12.90 10.01 3.02
C HIS A 475 14.08 10.90 3.40
N LEU A 476 13.83 12.17 3.76
CA LEU A 476 14.86 13.11 4.19
C LEU A 476 15.51 12.67 5.52
N ILE A 477 14.70 12.32 6.52
CA ILE A 477 15.17 11.86 7.83
C ILE A 477 16.08 10.64 7.69
N TRP A 478 15.69 9.64 6.90
CA TRP A 478 16.50 8.44 6.72
C TRP A 478 17.77 8.67 5.87
N ALA A 479 17.74 9.60 4.90
CA ALA A 479 18.94 9.99 4.17
C ALA A 479 19.95 10.73 5.07
N ARG A 480 19.47 11.65 5.93
CA ARG A 480 20.27 12.29 6.98
C ARG A 480 20.84 11.25 7.94
N HIS A 481 20.03 10.28 8.36
CA HIS A 481 20.45 9.22 9.28
C HIS A 481 21.56 8.35 8.71
N HIS A 482 21.50 8.02 7.42
CA HIS A 482 22.63 7.34 6.76
C HIS A 482 23.93 8.12 6.87
N ASN A 483 23.90 9.44 6.62
CA ASN A 483 25.08 10.29 6.72
C ASN A 483 25.57 10.40 8.18
N HIS A 484 24.67 10.50 9.15
CA HIS A 484 25.01 10.43 10.57
C HIS A 484 25.74 9.12 10.92
N LEU A 485 25.23 7.98 10.43
CA LEU A 485 25.87 6.68 10.62
C LEU A 485 27.26 6.61 9.95
N ALA A 486 27.39 7.08 8.72
CA ALA A 486 28.65 7.08 7.98
C ALA A 486 29.72 7.93 8.68
N GLU A 487 29.36 9.13 9.15
CA GLU A 487 30.24 10.01 9.93
C GLU A 487 30.70 9.35 11.24
N GLY A 488 29.78 8.79 12.02
CA GLY A 488 30.09 8.13 13.28
C GLY A 488 30.99 6.90 13.10
N LEU A 489 30.72 6.10 12.06
CA LEU A 489 31.58 4.95 11.69
C LEU A 489 32.97 5.40 11.25
N SER A 490 33.08 6.49 10.49
CA SER A 490 34.36 7.06 10.08
C SER A 490 35.19 7.53 11.28
N ALA A 491 34.55 8.14 12.28
CA ALA A 491 35.21 8.60 13.50
C ALA A 491 35.85 7.45 14.31
N VAL A 492 35.16 6.30 14.41
CA VAL A 492 35.71 5.13 15.13
C VAL A 492 36.64 4.27 14.26
N ASN A 493 36.51 4.35 12.93
CA ASN A 493 37.32 3.63 11.95
C ASN A 493 37.93 4.55 10.86
N PRO A 494 38.92 5.41 11.18
CA PRO A 494 39.44 6.42 10.24
C PRO A 494 40.17 5.86 9.00
N LYS A 495 40.31 4.54 8.88
CA LYS A 495 40.98 3.85 7.76
C LYS A 495 39.99 3.16 6.81
N TRP A 496 38.70 3.18 7.13
CA TRP A 496 37.70 2.59 6.23
C TRP A 496 37.58 3.42 4.96
N SER A 497 37.43 2.73 3.83
CA SER A 497 37.17 3.36 2.54
C SER A 497 35.74 3.89 2.49
N ASP A 498 35.49 4.80 1.54
CA ASP A 498 34.14 5.28 1.18
C ASP A 498 33.15 4.11 1.03
N GLU A 499 33.51 3.09 0.24
CA GLU A 499 32.66 1.92 0.01
C GLU A 499 32.34 1.15 1.30
N LYS A 500 33.33 0.96 2.18
CA LYS A 500 33.13 0.24 3.44
C LYS A 500 32.21 1.03 4.37
N LEU A 501 32.40 2.36 4.46
CA LEU A 501 31.56 3.24 5.26
C LEU A 501 30.12 3.22 4.75
N PHE A 502 29.93 3.39 3.44
CA PHE A 502 28.61 3.36 2.81
C PHE A 502 27.88 2.04 3.08
N GLN A 503 28.54 0.90 2.87
CA GLN A 503 27.91 -0.42 3.05
C GLN A 503 27.60 -0.74 4.51
N GLU A 504 28.46 -0.36 5.46
CA GLU A 504 28.17 -0.54 6.89
C GLU A 504 27.04 0.38 7.36
N ALA A 505 27.02 1.65 6.93
CA ALA A 505 25.92 2.56 7.23
C ALA A 505 24.59 2.07 6.63
N ARG A 506 24.57 1.65 5.36
CA ARG A 506 23.41 1.02 4.69
C ARG A 506 22.92 -0.22 5.43
N LYS A 507 23.85 -1.08 5.86
CA LYS A 507 23.53 -2.31 6.58
C LYS A 507 22.92 -2.04 7.97
N ILE A 508 23.45 -1.05 8.70
CA ILE A 508 22.88 -0.63 9.99
C ILE A 508 21.49 -0.03 9.79
N LEU A 509 21.32 0.86 8.80
CA LEU A 509 20.04 1.50 8.51
C LEU A 509 18.95 0.47 8.21
N GLY A 510 19.22 -0.48 7.30
CA GLY A 510 18.27 -1.57 7.00
C GLY A 510 17.93 -2.41 8.24
N ALA A 511 18.91 -2.68 9.10
CA ALA A 511 18.67 -3.40 10.36
C ALA A 511 17.81 -2.60 11.36
N GLN A 512 17.96 -1.27 11.39
CA GLN A 512 17.13 -0.40 12.23
C GLN A 512 15.69 -0.33 11.71
N MET A 513 15.49 -0.23 10.39
CA MET A 513 14.16 -0.30 9.77
C MET A 513 13.48 -1.65 10.05
N GLN A 514 14.21 -2.76 9.94
CA GLN A 514 13.73 -4.10 10.32
C GLN A 514 13.31 -4.13 11.80
N HIS A 515 14.16 -3.61 12.70
CA HIS A 515 13.86 -3.60 14.13
C HIS A 515 12.62 -2.78 14.47
N ILE A 516 12.54 -1.53 14.00
CA ILE A 516 11.40 -0.63 14.22
C ILE A 516 10.12 -1.27 13.67
N THR A 517 10.17 -1.84 12.46
CA THR A 517 8.99 -2.48 11.87
C THR A 517 8.44 -3.60 12.74
N TYR A 518 9.30 -4.50 13.22
CA TYR A 518 8.83 -5.68 13.96
C TYR A 518 8.59 -5.43 15.45
N MET A 519 9.18 -4.37 16.04
CA MET A 519 8.96 -4.02 17.45
C MET A 519 7.91 -2.94 17.68
N GLU A 520 7.78 -1.96 16.78
CA GLU A 520 6.87 -0.82 16.99
C GLU A 520 5.64 -0.91 16.09
N PHE A 521 5.84 -1.17 14.79
CA PHE A 521 4.75 -1.14 13.80
C PHE A 521 3.86 -2.39 13.82
N LEU A 522 4.45 -3.59 13.68
CA LEU A 522 3.69 -4.84 13.61
C LEU A 522 2.82 -5.12 14.84
N PRO A 523 3.25 -4.90 16.10
CA PRO A 523 2.35 -5.11 17.24
C PRO A 523 1.16 -4.14 17.31
N ILE A 524 1.23 -2.96 16.69
CA ILE A 524 0.07 -2.08 16.51
C ILE A 524 -0.86 -2.68 15.44
N LEU A 525 -0.28 -3.14 14.32
CA LEU A 525 -1.04 -3.65 13.19
C LEU A 525 -1.70 -5.00 13.47
N PHE A 526 -0.99 -5.93 14.11
CA PHE A 526 -1.37 -7.34 14.28
C PHE A 526 -1.95 -7.67 15.65
N GLY A 527 -1.70 -6.80 16.63
CA GLY A 527 -1.88 -7.14 18.03
C GLY A 527 -0.77 -8.05 18.55
N LYS A 528 -0.52 -7.94 19.86
CA LYS A 528 0.60 -8.62 20.52
C LYS A 528 0.49 -10.15 20.46
N GLU A 529 -0.69 -10.72 20.70
CA GLU A 529 -0.90 -12.17 20.72
C GLU A 529 -0.58 -12.82 19.36
N PHE A 530 -0.97 -12.19 18.26
CA PHE A 530 -0.68 -12.72 16.93
C PHE A 530 0.82 -12.61 16.60
N CYS A 531 1.48 -11.52 17.00
CA CYS A 531 2.94 -11.40 16.88
C CYS A 531 3.69 -12.50 17.66
N GLU A 532 3.22 -12.84 18.87
CA GLU A 532 3.78 -13.92 19.68
C GLU A 532 3.57 -15.29 19.02
N HIS A 533 2.37 -15.54 18.48
CA HIS A 533 2.04 -16.77 17.77
C HIS A 533 2.95 -16.99 16.56
N LEU A 534 3.15 -15.96 15.74
CA LEU A 534 4.06 -16.02 14.58
C LEU A 534 5.54 -15.98 14.98
N LYS A 535 5.88 -15.74 16.25
CA LYS A 535 7.26 -15.57 16.74
C LYS A 535 8.04 -14.50 15.94
N ILE A 536 7.33 -13.45 15.54
CA ILE A 536 7.92 -12.38 14.72
C ILE A 536 8.68 -11.36 15.55
N PHE A 537 8.37 -11.23 16.85
CA PHE A 537 9.13 -10.37 17.75
C PHE A 537 10.62 -10.70 17.71
N PRO A 538 11.48 -9.67 17.57
CA PRO A 538 12.89 -9.79 17.85
C PRO A 538 13.15 -10.35 19.25
N ASP A 539 14.05 -11.32 19.34
CA ASP A 539 14.37 -11.97 20.60
C ASP A 539 15.88 -12.17 20.78
N ASN A 540 16.31 -12.52 21.99
CA ASN A 540 17.72 -12.82 22.26
C ASN A 540 18.11 -14.27 21.90
N SER A 541 17.31 -14.97 21.09
CA SER A 541 17.58 -16.35 20.73
C SER A 541 18.91 -16.49 19.98
N THR A 542 19.60 -17.58 20.25
CA THR A 542 20.79 -17.98 19.49
C THR A 542 20.42 -18.78 18.23
N THR A 543 19.14 -19.16 18.10
CA THR A 543 18.64 -19.93 16.97
C THR A 543 18.47 -19.02 15.77
N ASP A 544 18.99 -19.46 14.63
CA ASP A 544 18.85 -18.73 13.38
C ASP A 544 17.44 -18.93 12.81
N THR A 545 16.78 -17.86 12.37
CA THR A 545 15.39 -17.90 11.87
C THR A 545 15.30 -17.99 10.35
N TYR A 546 16.43 -17.94 9.64
CA TYR A 546 16.39 -17.97 8.18
C TYR A 546 16.31 -19.38 7.60
N HIS A 547 15.43 -19.52 6.62
CA HIS A 547 15.07 -20.74 5.92
C HIS A 547 15.22 -20.52 4.40
N SER A 548 16.13 -21.25 3.75
CA SER A 548 16.41 -21.07 2.32
C SER A 548 15.33 -21.62 1.39
N ASP A 549 14.37 -22.37 1.91
CA ASP A 549 13.17 -22.84 1.22
C ASP A 549 12.00 -21.85 1.28
N VAL A 550 12.11 -20.80 2.11
CA VAL A 550 11.11 -19.72 2.17
C VAL A 550 11.39 -18.70 1.07
N ASP A 551 10.39 -18.45 0.23
CA ASP A 551 10.41 -17.36 -0.76
C ASP A 551 9.90 -16.05 -0.10
N PRO A 552 10.76 -15.04 0.08
CA PRO A 552 10.41 -13.74 0.64
C PRO A 552 9.70 -12.82 -0.37
N SER A 553 9.61 -13.20 -1.65
CA SER A 553 9.02 -12.36 -2.69
C SER A 553 7.61 -11.89 -2.31
N ILE A 554 7.32 -10.61 -2.58
CA ILE A 554 6.03 -10.01 -2.22
C ILE A 554 4.89 -10.70 -2.98
N ALA A 555 3.85 -11.09 -2.24
CA ALA A 555 2.61 -11.61 -2.82
C ALA A 555 1.85 -10.51 -3.57
N ASN A 556 1.26 -10.87 -4.70
CA ASN A 556 0.44 -9.96 -5.50
C ASN A 556 -0.75 -9.41 -4.70
N SER A 557 -1.41 -10.26 -3.91
CA SER A 557 -2.50 -9.86 -3.01
C SER A 557 -2.05 -8.94 -1.88
N PHE A 558 -0.79 -9.05 -1.43
CA PHE A 558 -0.22 -8.13 -0.45
C PHE A 558 -0.07 -6.73 -1.05
N ALA A 559 0.61 -6.62 -2.19
CA ALA A 559 0.90 -5.33 -2.84
C ALA A 559 -0.35 -4.62 -3.42
N ALA A 560 -1.31 -5.40 -3.93
CA ALA A 560 -2.51 -4.87 -4.57
C ALA A 560 -3.67 -4.60 -3.59
N ALA A 561 -3.67 -5.24 -2.40
CA ALA A 561 -4.78 -5.12 -1.45
C ALA A 561 -4.33 -5.07 0.00
N ALA A 562 -3.64 -6.09 0.52
CA ALA A 562 -3.51 -6.25 1.97
C ALA A 562 -2.77 -5.08 2.64
N PHE A 563 -1.66 -4.61 2.04
CA PHE A 563 -0.86 -3.53 2.59
C PHE A 563 -1.34 -2.13 2.18
N ARG A 564 -2.46 -2.05 1.45
CA ARG A 564 -3.18 -0.80 1.16
C ARG A 564 -4.14 -0.42 2.29
N PHE A 565 -4.21 -1.21 3.37
CA PHE A 565 -5.14 -0.99 4.49
C PHE A 565 -5.06 0.45 5.01
N SER A 566 -3.86 1.03 5.15
CA SER A 566 -3.66 2.36 5.73
C SER A 566 -4.42 3.48 5.04
N HIS A 567 -4.86 3.31 3.79
CA HIS A 567 -5.67 4.31 3.10
C HIS A 567 -7.04 4.56 3.79
N ASN A 568 -7.60 3.60 4.53
CA ASN A 568 -8.82 3.86 5.31
C ASN A 568 -8.54 4.59 6.65
N LEU A 569 -7.28 4.61 7.10
CA LEU A 569 -6.86 5.20 8.38
C LEU A 569 -6.50 6.68 8.26
N LEU A 570 -6.46 7.24 7.05
CA LEU A 570 -6.06 8.63 6.83
C LEU A 570 -7.24 9.58 7.11
N PRO A 571 -7.06 10.59 7.98
CA PRO A 571 -8.07 11.62 8.18
C PRO A 571 -8.09 12.59 6.99
N GLY A 572 -9.24 13.23 6.77
CA GLY A 572 -9.35 14.25 5.73
C GLY A 572 -8.64 15.57 6.05
N LEU A 573 -8.49 15.86 7.34
CA LEU A 573 -7.79 17.03 7.85
C LEU A 573 -6.61 16.57 8.71
N MET A 574 -5.45 17.16 8.49
CA MET A 574 -4.26 16.95 9.30
C MET A 574 -3.91 18.21 10.07
N ASN A 575 -3.34 18.07 11.26
CA ASN A 575 -2.82 19.21 11.99
C ASN A 575 -1.67 19.84 11.20
N ALA A 576 -1.60 21.16 11.17
CA ALA A 576 -0.48 21.92 10.60
C ALA A 576 -0.09 23.01 11.60
N SER A 577 1.21 23.28 11.74
CA SER A 577 1.71 24.39 12.56
C SER A 577 2.10 25.55 11.66
N ARG A 578 1.75 26.79 12.04
CA ARG A 578 2.33 28.01 11.46
C ARG A 578 3.58 28.47 12.22
N ASP A 579 4.28 29.42 11.61
CA ASP A 579 5.47 30.12 12.15
C ASP A 579 5.26 30.73 13.55
N ASP A 580 4.01 31.00 13.96
CA ASP A 580 3.64 31.55 15.26
C ASP A 580 3.19 30.49 16.29
N ASN A 581 3.41 29.20 15.99
CA ASN A 581 3.03 28.06 16.83
C ASN A 581 1.51 27.90 17.02
N THR A 582 0.70 28.49 16.14
CA THR A 582 -0.75 28.23 16.09
C THR A 582 -1.04 26.95 15.31
N THR A 583 -1.92 26.09 15.86
CA THR A 583 -2.39 24.88 15.19
C THR A 583 -3.50 25.24 14.21
N GLU A 584 -3.27 25.01 12.91
CA GLU A 584 -4.27 25.01 11.86
C GLU A 584 -4.54 23.56 11.40
N ALA A 585 -5.53 23.40 10.52
CA ALA A 585 -5.78 22.14 9.83
C ALA A 585 -5.53 22.32 8.33
N ILE A 586 -4.89 21.34 7.71
CA ILE A 586 -4.68 21.28 6.27
C ILE A 586 -5.44 20.09 5.69
N HIS A 587 -6.05 20.29 4.52
CA HIS A 587 -6.69 19.20 3.78
C HIS A 587 -5.62 18.23 3.26
N LEU A 588 -5.91 16.92 3.30
CA LEU A 588 -4.96 15.90 2.85
C LEU A 588 -4.53 16.14 1.39
N HIS A 589 -5.46 16.48 0.49
CA HIS A 589 -5.12 16.70 -0.92
C HIS A 589 -4.14 17.87 -1.13
N ASP A 590 -4.14 18.88 -0.24
CA ASP A 590 -3.23 20.04 -0.32
C ASP A 590 -1.78 19.69 0.06
N MET A 591 -1.58 18.55 0.74
CA MET A 591 -0.25 18.02 1.10
C MET A 591 0.36 17.15 0.00
N LEU A 592 -0.43 16.75 -1.00
CA LEU A 592 0.01 15.87 -2.08
C LEU A 592 0.84 16.64 -3.12
N PHE A 593 1.96 16.06 -3.54
CA PHE A 593 2.90 16.69 -4.48
C PHE A 593 3.34 18.10 -4.05
N ASN A 594 3.38 18.35 -2.74
CA ASN A 594 3.67 19.66 -2.16
C ASN A 594 4.75 19.56 -1.06
N PRO A 595 6.01 19.23 -1.42
CA PRO A 595 7.09 19.10 -0.44
C PRO A 595 7.72 20.47 -0.07
N PHE A 596 7.15 21.59 -0.54
CA PHE A 596 7.81 22.89 -0.55
C PHE A 596 7.95 23.54 0.83
N SER A 597 7.16 23.09 1.82
CA SER A 597 7.32 23.52 3.22
C SER A 597 8.66 23.06 3.82
N LEU A 598 9.25 21.97 3.34
CA LEU A 598 10.57 21.49 3.80
C LEU A 598 11.72 22.48 3.53
N TRP A 599 11.52 23.41 2.60
CA TRP A 599 12.49 24.47 2.33
C TRP A 599 12.56 25.51 3.47
N HIS A 600 11.55 25.56 4.35
CA HIS A 600 11.53 26.43 5.53
C HIS A 600 12.38 25.86 6.68
N PRO A 601 13.04 26.68 7.54
CA PRO A 601 13.90 26.20 8.63
C PRO A 601 13.29 25.25 9.66
N ARG A 602 11.95 25.19 9.78
CA ARG A 602 11.24 24.22 10.63
C ARG A 602 10.38 23.23 9.85
N GLY A 603 10.49 23.18 8.52
CA GLY A 603 9.56 22.44 7.69
C GLY A 603 9.52 20.94 7.99
N VAL A 604 10.67 20.33 8.31
CA VAL A 604 10.73 18.92 8.72
C VAL A 604 10.10 18.72 10.10
N ASP A 605 10.40 19.60 11.05
CA ASP A 605 9.88 19.54 12.41
C ASP A 605 8.36 19.67 12.43
N GLU A 606 7.82 20.60 11.65
CA GLU A 606 6.37 20.85 11.52
C GLU A 606 5.66 19.69 10.81
N ALA A 607 6.29 19.07 9.81
CA ALA A 607 5.76 17.88 9.15
C ALA A 607 5.75 16.67 10.11
N VAL A 608 6.81 16.48 10.89
CA VAL A 608 6.85 15.42 11.92
C VAL A 608 5.79 15.69 12.99
N ALA A 609 5.70 16.91 13.52
CA ALA A 609 4.68 17.32 14.50
C ALA A 609 3.27 17.04 13.96
N SER A 610 2.99 17.43 12.71
CA SER A 610 1.73 17.11 12.01
C SER A 610 1.42 15.61 12.05
N ALA A 611 2.39 14.75 11.73
CA ALA A 611 2.20 13.30 11.70
C ALA A 611 1.99 12.68 13.10
N VAL A 612 2.67 13.19 14.14
CA VAL A 612 2.59 12.64 15.51
C VAL A 612 1.44 13.23 16.34
N ASP A 613 0.94 14.42 15.99
CA ASP A 613 -0.16 15.08 16.71
C ASP A 613 -1.53 14.82 16.07
N THR A 614 -1.57 14.38 14.81
CA THR A 614 -2.82 14.03 14.13
C THR A 614 -3.21 12.59 14.46
N SER A 615 -4.41 12.38 15.01
CA SER A 615 -4.95 11.04 15.23
C SER A 615 -5.34 10.35 13.93
N LEU A 616 -5.20 9.03 13.86
CA LEU A 616 -5.72 8.24 12.74
C LEU A 616 -7.25 8.30 12.67
N SER A 617 -7.81 8.00 11.50
CA SER A 617 -9.22 7.61 11.35
C SER A 617 -9.46 6.22 11.95
N ARG A 618 -10.70 5.95 12.34
CA ARG A 618 -11.12 4.64 12.84
C ARG A 618 -10.89 3.52 11.80
N PRO A 619 -10.39 2.34 12.20
CA PRO A 619 -10.20 1.20 11.30
C PRO A 619 -11.54 0.55 10.94
N ASP A 620 -12.19 1.02 9.88
CA ASP A 620 -13.40 0.44 9.30
C ASP A 620 -13.41 0.55 7.76
N ALA A 621 -14.52 0.20 7.11
CA ALA A 621 -14.58 0.22 5.64
C ALA A 621 -14.75 1.62 5.02
N ARG A 622 -14.62 2.70 5.78
CA ARG A 622 -14.92 4.07 5.35
C ARG A 622 -13.67 4.80 4.89
N PHE A 623 -13.88 5.81 4.06
CA PHE A 623 -12.79 6.61 3.49
C PHE A 623 -13.16 8.08 3.50
N THR A 624 -12.19 8.94 3.83
CA THR A 624 -12.34 10.38 3.66
C THR A 624 -12.58 10.75 2.18
N THR A 625 -13.41 11.77 1.95
CA THR A 625 -13.66 12.34 0.61
C THR A 625 -12.39 12.86 -0.05
N GLU A 626 -11.39 13.23 0.75
CA GLU A 626 -10.07 13.65 0.29
C GLU A 626 -9.36 12.58 -0.55
N LEU A 627 -9.64 11.29 -0.29
CA LEU A 627 -9.12 10.16 -1.06
C LEU A 627 -10.08 9.68 -2.14
N THR A 628 -11.40 9.72 -1.90
CA THR A 628 -12.38 9.15 -2.84
C THR A 628 -12.83 10.13 -3.93
N GLU A 629 -12.62 11.43 -3.74
CA GLU A 629 -13.11 12.49 -4.63
C GLU A 629 -11.99 13.43 -5.10
N ARG A 630 -10.99 13.70 -4.25
CA ARG A 630 -9.98 14.76 -4.46
C ARG A 630 -8.53 14.28 -4.54
N LEU A 631 -8.30 12.97 -4.60
CA LEU A 631 -6.96 12.41 -4.65
C LEU A 631 -6.18 12.97 -5.85
N PHE A 632 -5.02 13.57 -5.56
CA PHE A 632 -4.12 14.23 -6.52
C PHE A 632 -4.66 15.49 -7.21
N GLU A 633 -5.77 16.07 -6.73
CA GLU A 633 -6.19 17.41 -7.12
C GLU A 633 -5.09 18.44 -6.78
N ALA A 634 -4.90 19.45 -7.63
CA ALA A 634 -3.94 20.51 -7.36
C ALA A 634 -4.50 21.50 -6.33
N PRO A 635 -3.68 21.99 -5.38
CA PRO A 635 -4.09 23.11 -4.55
C PRO A 635 -4.45 24.28 -5.48
N THR A 636 -5.70 24.73 -5.44
CA THR A 636 -6.13 25.90 -6.23
C THR A 636 -6.19 27.13 -5.34
N GLU A 637 -5.54 28.22 -5.76
CA GLU A 637 -5.84 29.55 -5.20
C GLU A 637 -7.28 29.92 -5.59
N ASP A 638 -8.09 30.17 -4.56
CA ASP A 638 -9.48 30.66 -4.57
C ASP A 638 -10.54 29.87 -5.36
N LYS A 639 -11.22 28.94 -4.66
CA LYS A 639 -12.63 28.58 -4.94
C LYS A 639 -13.44 28.37 -3.65
N PRO A 640 -14.73 28.77 -3.65
CA PRO A 640 -15.54 28.81 -2.43
C PRO A 640 -15.89 27.40 -1.92
N GLN A 641 -15.72 27.23 -0.61
CA GLN A 641 -16.12 26.05 0.16
C GLN A 641 -17.62 25.80 0.03
N LEU A 642 -17.99 24.62 -0.48
CA LEU A 642 -19.34 24.05 -0.34
C LEU A 642 -19.41 23.33 1.02
N LEU A 643 -20.25 23.86 1.92
CA LEU A 643 -20.58 23.25 3.21
C LEU A 643 -22.03 22.75 3.18
N PHE A 644 -22.26 21.51 3.64
CA PHE A 644 -23.58 20.90 3.84
C PHE A 644 -23.84 20.62 5.32
N GLU A 645 -25.05 20.93 5.81
CA GLU A 645 -25.66 20.45 7.08
C GLU A 645 -27.12 20.04 6.75
N SER A 646 -27.78 18.99 7.28
CA SER A 646 -27.75 18.18 8.52
C SER A 646 -28.45 16.81 8.21
N TRP A 647 -28.18 15.63 8.83
CA TRP A 647 -28.29 15.10 10.22
C TRP A 647 -29.62 14.44 10.67
N GLU A 648 -30.48 13.96 9.77
CA GLU A 648 -31.73 13.25 10.16
C GLU A 648 -31.97 11.88 9.49
N ASP A 649 -30.93 11.09 9.18
CA ASP A 649 -31.12 9.69 8.69
C ASP A 649 -30.00 8.71 9.12
N ILE A 650 -29.40 8.90 10.30
CA ILE A 650 -28.38 7.98 10.83
C ILE A 650 -28.87 7.34 12.13
N SER A 651 -29.58 6.22 11.98
CA SER A 651 -29.68 5.19 13.01
C SER A 651 -30.09 3.84 12.40
N SER A 652 -29.12 3.07 11.89
CA SER A 652 -29.16 1.58 11.87
C SER A 652 -27.90 0.90 11.30
N VAL A 653 -26.80 1.61 11.01
CA VAL A 653 -25.75 1.09 10.12
C VAL A 653 -24.52 0.60 10.90
N VAL A 654 -24.70 -0.45 11.70
CA VAL A 654 -23.57 -1.27 12.16
C VAL A 654 -24.07 -2.72 12.22
N GLY A 655 -23.72 -3.51 11.21
CA GLY A 655 -24.21 -4.88 11.03
C GLY A 655 -25.53 -5.02 10.26
N SER A 656 -25.65 -6.09 9.46
CA SER A 656 -26.70 -6.40 8.47
C SER A 656 -26.83 -5.49 7.23
N ASP A 657 -26.56 -4.19 7.31
CA ASP A 657 -26.73 -3.26 6.17
C ASP A 657 -25.59 -3.30 5.15
N ALA A 658 -24.34 -3.50 5.57
CA ALA A 658 -23.22 -3.72 4.65
C ALA A 658 -23.41 -5.02 3.83
N THR A 659 -23.89 -6.09 4.46
CA THR A 659 -24.22 -7.36 3.79
C THR A 659 -25.33 -7.16 2.74
N LYS A 660 -26.39 -6.40 3.07
CA LYS A 660 -27.45 -6.07 2.09
C LYS A 660 -26.91 -5.28 0.90
N ARG A 661 -25.99 -4.33 1.13
CA ARG A 661 -25.35 -3.56 0.04
C ARG A 661 -24.44 -4.42 -0.82
N LEU A 662 -23.63 -5.29 -0.22
CA LEU A 662 -22.86 -6.28 -0.96
C LEU A 662 -23.77 -7.19 -1.80
N GLN A 663 -24.92 -7.64 -1.28
CA GLN A 663 -25.89 -8.43 -2.05
C GLN A 663 -26.53 -7.65 -3.21
N MET A 664 -26.66 -6.32 -3.09
CA MET A 664 -27.13 -5.46 -4.19
C MET A 664 -26.05 -5.23 -5.26
N LEU A 665 -24.78 -5.14 -4.86
CA LEU A 665 -23.65 -4.86 -5.76
C LEU A 665 -23.11 -6.13 -6.44
N TYR A 666 -22.89 -7.18 -5.66
CA TYR A 666 -22.35 -8.45 -6.07
C TYR A 666 -23.42 -9.52 -6.00
N ARG A 667 -23.60 -10.24 -7.10
CA ARG A 667 -24.58 -11.34 -7.14
C ARG A 667 -24.13 -12.54 -6.30
N ARG A 668 -22.83 -12.70 -6.10
CA ARG A 668 -22.23 -13.78 -5.34
C ARG A 668 -21.14 -13.24 -4.42
N PRO A 669 -21.01 -13.76 -3.19
CA PRO A 669 -19.92 -13.40 -2.30
C PRO A 669 -18.53 -13.64 -2.91
N ASP A 670 -18.37 -14.70 -3.72
CA ASP A 670 -17.13 -15.05 -4.42
C ASP A 670 -16.64 -13.97 -5.42
N ASP A 671 -17.52 -13.03 -5.79
CA ASP A 671 -17.21 -11.94 -6.73
C ASP A 671 -16.74 -10.67 -6.02
N ILE A 672 -16.80 -10.60 -4.67
CA ILE A 672 -16.38 -9.43 -3.89
C ILE A 672 -14.87 -9.21 -4.06
N ASP A 673 -14.47 -7.98 -4.37
CA ASP A 673 -13.07 -7.61 -4.45
C ASP A 673 -12.41 -7.74 -3.07
N VAL A 674 -11.25 -8.41 -3.01
CA VAL A 674 -10.60 -8.78 -1.74
C VAL A 674 -10.33 -7.57 -0.84
N TYR A 675 -9.97 -6.42 -1.42
CA TYR A 675 -9.75 -5.19 -0.66
C TYR A 675 -11.03 -4.72 0.03
N THR A 676 -12.13 -4.59 -0.73
CA THR A 676 -13.45 -4.21 -0.21
C THR A 676 -13.94 -5.21 0.84
N GLY A 677 -13.86 -6.51 0.53
CA GLY A 677 -14.32 -7.57 1.43
C GLY A 677 -13.55 -7.59 2.75
N ALA A 678 -12.22 -7.48 2.70
CA ALA A 678 -11.37 -7.58 3.87
C ALA A 678 -11.44 -6.33 4.77
N LEU A 679 -11.67 -5.13 4.20
CA LEU A 679 -11.90 -3.91 4.99
C LEU A 679 -13.25 -3.88 5.71
N LEU A 680 -14.21 -4.70 5.28
CA LEU A 680 -15.52 -4.83 5.94
C LEU A 680 -15.50 -5.78 7.13
N GLU A 681 -14.41 -6.54 7.30
CA GLU A 681 -14.23 -7.38 8.48
C GLU A 681 -13.94 -6.50 9.69
N SER A 682 -14.53 -6.83 10.83
CA SER A 682 -14.21 -6.13 12.07
C SER A 682 -12.75 -6.41 12.46
N PRO A 683 -12.02 -5.38 12.91
CA PRO A 683 -10.68 -5.58 13.44
C PRO A 683 -10.68 -6.62 14.55
N VAL A 684 -9.63 -7.44 14.55
CA VAL A 684 -9.35 -8.40 15.62
C VAL A 684 -8.97 -7.65 16.91
N ASN A 685 -9.21 -8.21 18.09
CA ASN A 685 -8.82 -7.56 19.36
C ASN A 685 -7.34 -7.14 19.35
N ASP A 686 -7.08 -5.90 19.73
CA ASP A 686 -5.75 -5.25 19.73
C ASP A 686 -5.04 -5.17 18.37
N SER A 687 -5.76 -5.39 17.26
CA SER A 687 -5.28 -5.25 15.88
C SER A 687 -6.00 -4.10 15.17
N LEU A 688 -5.33 -3.48 14.19
CA LEU A 688 -5.96 -2.48 13.30
C LEU A 688 -6.72 -3.10 12.13
N VAL A 689 -6.60 -4.41 11.92
CA VAL A 689 -7.15 -5.09 10.74
C VAL A 689 -7.93 -6.35 11.10
N GLY A 690 -8.89 -6.70 10.24
CA GLY A 690 -9.67 -7.93 10.32
C GLY A 690 -8.85 -9.18 9.95
N PRO A 691 -9.40 -10.39 10.20
CA PRO A 691 -8.67 -11.65 10.11
C PRO A 691 -8.09 -11.97 8.73
N THR A 692 -8.75 -11.62 7.62
CA THR A 692 -8.26 -11.89 6.27
C THR A 692 -7.03 -11.04 5.94
N LEU A 693 -7.07 -9.74 6.27
CA LEU A 693 -5.89 -8.87 6.17
C LEU A 693 -4.78 -9.37 7.09
N LEU A 694 -5.10 -9.68 8.34
CA LEU A 694 -4.14 -10.18 9.33
C LEU A 694 -3.42 -11.45 8.85
N CYS A 695 -4.14 -12.37 8.21
CA CYS A 695 -3.59 -13.58 7.60
C CYS A 695 -2.58 -13.27 6.48
N MET A 696 -2.97 -12.44 5.51
CA MET A 696 -2.11 -12.09 4.37
C MET A 696 -0.88 -11.29 4.78
N LEU A 697 -1.06 -10.35 5.70
CA LEU A 697 0.04 -9.54 6.24
C LEU A 697 0.97 -10.39 7.10
N GLY A 698 0.43 -11.24 7.97
CA GLY A 698 1.18 -12.15 8.82
C GLY A 698 2.06 -13.12 8.02
N ASP A 699 1.52 -13.74 6.96
CA ASP A 699 2.29 -14.59 6.04
C ASP A 699 3.44 -13.81 5.39
N GLN A 700 3.14 -12.63 4.85
CA GLN A 700 4.15 -11.87 4.12
C GLN A 700 5.27 -11.40 5.04
N PHE A 701 4.96 -10.81 6.19
CA PHE A 701 5.98 -10.36 7.14
C PHE A 701 6.78 -11.53 7.72
N LEU A 702 6.16 -12.67 8.02
CA LEU A 702 6.94 -13.85 8.44
C LEU A 702 7.95 -14.26 7.36
N ARG A 703 7.55 -14.29 6.08
CA ARG A 703 8.44 -14.60 4.95
C ARG A 703 9.54 -13.57 4.76
N LEU A 704 9.28 -12.28 5.03
CA LEU A 704 10.30 -11.24 4.99
C LEU A 704 11.36 -11.42 6.09
N LYS A 705 11.00 -12.01 7.24
CA LYS A 705 11.94 -12.37 8.30
C LYS A 705 12.68 -13.68 8.00
N GLU A 706 11.96 -14.75 7.67
CA GLU A 706 12.51 -16.09 7.53
C GLU A 706 13.19 -16.33 6.17
N GLY A 707 12.75 -15.65 5.11
CA GLY A 707 13.34 -15.76 3.77
C GLY A 707 14.52 -14.81 3.55
N ASP A 708 14.90 -14.00 4.54
CA ASP A 708 15.95 -13.00 4.42
C ASP A 708 17.29 -13.44 5.04
N ALA A 709 18.24 -13.83 4.19
CA ALA A 709 19.58 -14.25 4.63
C ALA A 709 20.37 -13.16 5.36
N PHE A 710 19.94 -11.90 5.25
CA PHE A 710 20.56 -10.73 5.83
C PHE A 710 19.70 -10.10 6.95
N TRP A 711 18.67 -10.81 7.44
CA TRP A 711 17.91 -10.43 8.63
C TRP A 711 18.86 -10.05 9.77
N TYR A 712 18.61 -8.94 10.45
CA TYR A 712 19.60 -8.38 11.36
C TYR A 712 19.93 -9.29 12.57
N GLU A 713 19.06 -10.25 12.89
CA GLU A 713 19.27 -11.18 14.01
C GLU A 713 20.02 -12.46 13.63
N ARG A 714 20.42 -12.62 12.36
CA ARG A 714 21.20 -13.76 11.87
C ARG A 714 22.34 -14.09 12.83
N THR A 715 22.45 -15.37 13.20
CA THR A 715 23.48 -15.86 14.12
C THR A 715 24.64 -16.52 13.38
N HIS A 716 24.44 -16.89 12.11
CA HIS A 716 25.44 -17.51 11.24
C HIS A 716 25.71 -16.68 9.98
N GLY A 717 26.83 -17.00 9.33
CA GLY A 717 27.25 -16.37 8.07
C GLY A 717 28.06 -15.08 8.27
N PRO A 718 28.79 -14.64 7.23
CA PRO A 718 29.66 -13.46 7.29
C PRO A 718 28.89 -12.12 7.31
N GLN A 719 27.62 -12.11 6.91
CA GLN A 719 26.72 -10.96 6.98
C GLN A 719 26.22 -10.65 8.39
N ARG A 720 26.33 -11.57 9.35
CA ARG A 720 25.76 -11.37 10.69
C ARG A 720 26.35 -10.17 11.40
N PHE A 721 25.54 -9.52 12.23
CA PHE A 721 26.04 -8.62 13.25
C PHE A 721 26.64 -9.42 14.41
N THR A 722 27.60 -8.84 15.12
CA THR A 722 28.07 -9.37 16.40
C THR A 722 27.01 -9.18 17.49
N PRO A 723 27.03 -9.94 18.60
CA PRO A 723 26.06 -9.77 19.68
C PRO A 723 25.99 -8.32 20.22
N SER A 724 27.12 -7.64 20.37
CA SER A 724 27.17 -6.23 20.82
C SER A 724 26.58 -5.27 19.78
N GLN A 725 26.79 -5.52 18.49
CA GLN A 725 26.17 -4.74 17.42
C GLN A 725 24.65 -4.93 17.39
N ARG A 726 24.16 -6.17 17.54
CA ARG A 726 22.71 -6.44 17.63
C ARG A 726 22.06 -5.79 18.84
N GLN A 727 22.73 -5.85 20.00
CA GLN A 727 22.23 -5.18 21.20
C GLN A 727 22.11 -3.68 21.00
N GLU A 728 23.03 -3.07 20.25
CA GLU A 728 22.96 -1.65 19.94
C GLU A 728 21.81 -1.34 18.97
N ILE A 729 21.64 -2.13 17.89
CA ILE A 729 20.52 -1.97 16.95
C ILE A 729 19.17 -2.03 17.68
N ARG A 730 19.02 -2.95 18.65
CA ARG A 730 17.79 -3.14 19.44
C ARG A 730 17.40 -1.98 20.36
N LYS A 731 18.25 -0.96 20.51
CA LYS A 731 17.88 0.27 21.24
C LYS A 731 17.20 1.30 20.34
N THR A 732 17.28 1.10 19.03
CA THR A 732 16.78 2.08 18.06
C THR A 732 15.26 2.18 18.18
N THR A 733 14.77 3.40 18.27
CA THR A 733 13.36 3.73 18.15
C THR A 733 13.13 4.64 16.97
N LEU A 734 11.91 4.67 16.41
CA LEU A 734 11.60 5.64 15.36
C LEU A 734 11.74 7.08 15.88
N ALA A 735 11.29 7.34 17.12
CA ALA A 735 11.49 8.62 17.80
C ALA A 735 12.97 9.03 17.86
N GLY A 736 13.87 8.10 18.21
CA GLY A 736 15.30 8.38 18.30
C GLY A 736 15.92 8.74 16.95
N VAL A 737 15.51 8.06 15.87
CA VAL A 737 15.94 8.39 14.50
C VAL A 737 15.42 9.78 14.09
N ILE A 738 14.16 10.09 14.40
CA ILE A 738 13.57 11.40 14.11
C ILE A 738 14.31 12.50 14.89
N CYS A 739 14.43 12.40 16.21
CA CYS A 739 15.11 13.38 17.06
C CYS A 739 16.56 13.63 16.62
N ALA A 740 17.29 12.59 16.18
CA ALA A 740 18.67 12.74 15.74
C ALA A 740 18.81 13.43 14.36
N ASN A 741 17.74 13.53 13.57
CA ASN A 741 17.80 13.95 12.16
C ASN A 741 16.78 15.03 11.76
N ALA A 742 15.90 15.45 12.67
CA ALA A 742 15.07 16.65 12.55
C ALA A 742 15.94 17.92 12.71
N ASP A 743 15.39 19.10 12.43
CA ASP A 743 16.15 20.36 12.46
C ASP A 743 16.24 20.90 13.90
N ALA A 744 15.11 21.04 14.59
CA ALA A 744 15.02 21.60 15.94
C ALA A 744 13.92 20.95 16.82
N LEU A 745 13.53 19.71 16.54
CA LEU A 745 12.58 18.97 17.37
C LEU A 745 13.19 18.68 18.77
N GLY A 746 12.65 19.33 19.81
CA GLY A 746 13.16 19.21 21.18
C GLY A 746 12.48 18.13 22.02
N GLU A 747 11.20 17.82 21.76
CA GLU A 747 10.43 16.86 22.53
C GLU A 747 9.47 16.07 21.64
N THR A 748 9.22 14.82 21.99
CA THR A 748 8.24 13.93 21.34
C THR A 748 7.93 12.74 22.24
N GLN A 749 6.89 11.97 21.93
CA GLN A 749 6.63 10.69 22.59
C GLN A 749 7.59 9.60 22.10
N ARG A 750 7.87 8.59 22.93
CA ARG A 750 8.80 7.50 22.57
C ARG A 750 8.23 6.60 21.46
N GLU A 751 6.96 6.22 21.56
CA GLU A 751 6.26 5.46 20.52
C GLU A 751 5.47 6.43 19.63
N VAL A 752 6.12 7.00 18.62
CA VAL A 752 5.54 8.07 17.78
C VAL A 752 4.29 7.65 16.99
N MET A 753 4.08 6.34 16.77
CA MET A 753 2.88 5.80 16.12
C MET A 753 1.68 5.67 17.08
N ARG A 754 1.92 5.81 18.40
CA ARG A 754 0.89 5.86 19.44
C ARG A 754 0.67 7.29 19.88
N SER A 755 -0.57 7.59 20.24
CA SER A 755 -0.92 8.89 20.81
C SER A 755 -0.27 9.08 22.18
N VAL A 756 -0.15 10.35 22.57
CA VAL A 756 0.30 10.72 23.92
C VAL A 756 -0.68 10.17 24.96
N SER A 757 -0.15 9.53 25.99
CA SER A 757 -0.90 8.93 27.09
C SER A 757 -0.07 8.90 28.37
N GLU A 758 -0.63 8.40 29.48
CA GLU A 758 0.16 8.19 30.70
C GLU A 758 1.29 7.16 30.49
N GLU A 759 1.07 6.17 29.62
CA GLU A 759 2.05 5.14 29.27
C GLU A 759 3.03 5.56 28.17
N ASN A 760 2.67 6.55 27.35
CA ASN A 760 3.51 7.11 26.28
C ASN A 760 3.56 8.65 26.37
N PRO A 761 4.16 9.21 27.44
CA PRO A 761 4.23 10.65 27.62
C PRO A 761 5.21 11.30 26.65
N ILE A 762 5.08 12.61 26.45
CA ILE A 762 6.08 13.43 25.77
C ILE A 762 7.36 13.45 26.62
N ILE A 763 8.49 13.23 25.97
CA ILE A 763 9.83 13.22 26.58
C ILE A 763 10.78 14.10 25.78
N ASP A 764 11.84 14.57 26.45
CA ASP A 764 12.92 15.31 25.80
C ASP A 764 13.69 14.39 24.83
N CYS A 765 13.96 14.86 23.62
CA CYS A 765 14.76 14.14 22.63
C CYS A 765 16.16 13.77 23.17
N GLU A 766 16.76 14.58 24.05
CA GLU A 766 18.05 14.29 24.68
C GLU A 766 18.01 13.07 25.63
N SER A 767 16.82 12.66 26.07
CA SER A 767 16.63 11.49 26.92
C SER A 767 16.59 10.16 26.15
N LEU A 768 16.49 10.20 24.82
CA LEU A 768 16.52 9.02 23.96
C LEU A 768 17.95 8.51 23.76
N ASP A 769 18.08 7.19 23.65
CA ASP A 769 19.39 6.56 23.47
C ASP A 769 20.03 6.97 22.14
N THR A 770 21.23 7.55 22.19
CA THR A 770 22.05 7.82 21.00
C THR A 770 22.79 6.57 20.54
N PHE A 771 22.94 6.39 19.22
CA PHE A 771 23.61 5.22 18.65
C PHE A 771 25.10 5.16 19.03
N ASN A 772 25.52 4.08 19.69
CA ASN A 772 26.91 3.86 20.08
C ASN A 772 27.70 3.14 18.97
N PHE A 773 28.67 3.83 18.39
CA PHE A 773 29.52 3.29 17.32
C PHE A 773 30.65 2.35 17.78
N GLN A 774 30.94 2.27 19.09
CA GLN A 774 32.06 1.44 19.60
C GLN A 774 31.99 -0.05 19.22
N PRO A 775 30.81 -0.72 19.17
CA PRO A 775 30.72 -2.11 18.71
C PRO A 775 31.18 -2.34 17.26
N TRP A 776 31.28 -1.29 16.42
CA TRP A 776 31.78 -1.35 15.04
C TRP A 776 33.27 -1.02 14.92
N LYS A 777 33.95 -0.65 16.01
CA LYS A 777 35.38 -0.32 15.98
C LYS A 777 36.23 -1.56 15.68
N GLU A 778 36.97 -1.54 14.59
CA GLU A 778 37.91 -2.60 14.26
C GLU A 778 39.15 -2.54 15.17
N LYS A 779 39.56 -3.69 15.69
CA LYS A 779 40.79 -3.79 16.48
C LYS A 779 41.98 -3.52 15.56
N SER A 780 42.80 -2.54 15.91
CA SER A 780 44.13 -2.37 15.29
C SER A 780 44.91 -3.66 15.45
N PHE A 781 45.19 -4.35 14.34
CA PHE A 781 46.25 -5.36 14.32
C PHE A 781 47.56 -4.63 14.61
N ARG A 782 48.03 -4.67 15.86
CA ARG A 782 49.44 -4.44 16.15
C ARG A 782 50.17 -5.58 15.47
N GLY A 783 50.93 -5.26 14.42
CA GLY A 783 51.70 -6.23 13.66
C GLY A 783 52.42 -7.18 14.62
N VAL A 784 52.15 -8.48 14.48
CA VAL A 784 53.06 -9.49 14.98
C VAL A 784 54.39 -9.17 14.30
N LYS A 785 55.38 -8.70 15.07
CA LYS A 785 56.75 -8.67 14.59
C LYS A 785 57.06 -10.10 14.15
N MET A 786 57.23 -10.33 12.86
CA MET A 786 57.92 -11.53 12.41
C MET A 786 59.30 -11.47 13.05
N ASP A 787 59.54 -12.35 14.01
CA ASP A 787 60.88 -12.67 14.46
C ASP A 787 61.62 -13.28 13.26
N SER A 788 62.64 -12.58 12.78
CA SER A 788 63.41 -12.93 11.58
C SER A 788 64.37 -14.10 11.81
N THR A 789 64.06 -15.05 12.71
CA THR A 789 65.00 -16.12 13.09
C THR A 789 64.52 -17.56 12.96
N GLN A 790 63.36 -17.85 12.35
CA GLN A 790 63.01 -19.23 12.00
C GLN A 790 62.40 -19.40 10.61
N SER A 791 63.20 -19.14 9.57
CA SER A 791 63.01 -19.74 8.26
C SER A 791 63.82 -21.04 8.18
N LYS A 792 63.20 -22.18 8.51
CA LYS A 792 63.63 -23.48 7.98
C LYS A 792 62.41 -24.24 7.47
N VAL A 793 62.23 -24.15 6.16
CA VAL A 793 61.32 -24.96 5.35
C VAL A 793 61.84 -26.39 5.31
N LEU A 794 61.01 -27.35 5.71
CA LEU A 794 61.20 -28.77 5.36
C LEU A 794 60.55 -29.00 3.99
N VAL A 795 61.39 -29.11 2.96
CA VAL A 795 60.97 -29.52 1.61
C VAL A 795 60.95 -31.05 1.55
N HIS A 796 59.79 -31.64 1.34
CA HIS A 796 59.68 -33.00 0.79
C HIS A 796 59.62 -32.92 -0.74
N PRO A 797 60.43 -33.71 -1.48
CA PRO A 797 60.43 -33.66 -2.93
C PRO A 797 59.32 -34.55 -3.50
N SER A 798 58.39 -33.96 -4.27
CA SER A 798 57.55 -34.71 -5.21
C SER A 798 58.08 -34.50 -6.63
N LYS A 799 58.36 -35.61 -7.30
CA LYS A 799 58.79 -35.70 -8.70
C LYS A 799 57.63 -35.45 -9.67
N ASN A 800 58.02 -35.09 -10.90
CA ASN A 800 57.25 -34.97 -12.14
C ASN A 800 56.45 -33.65 -12.24
N GLY A 801 56.72 -32.69 -13.15
CA GLY A 801 57.39 -32.77 -14.44
C GLY A 801 56.37 -32.59 -15.56
N ASN A 802 56.05 -31.34 -15.92
CA ASN A 802 56.06 -30.90 -17.32
C ASN A 802 55.77 -29.40 -17.45
N VAL A 803 56.68 -28.76 -18.19
CA VAL A 803 56.72 -27.33 -18.53
C VAL A 803 55.97 -27.14 -19.84
N THR A 804 55.06 -26.19 -19.90
CA THR A 804 54.73 -25.48 -21.14
C THR A 804 54.70 -23.97 -20.86
N LYS A 805 55.36 -23.23 -21.76
CA LYS A 805 55.64 -21.78 -21.74
C LYS A 805 54.40 -20.95 -22.12
N PRO A 806 54.40 -19.64 -21.79
CA PRO A 806 53.35 -18.70 -22.21
C PRO A 806 53.57 -18.19 -23.64
N LEU A 807 52.48 -17.77 -24.29
CA LEU A 807 52.47 -16.90 -25.46
C LEU A 807 51.71 -15.62 -25.10
N ASP A 808 52.19 -14.52 -25.70
CA ASP A 808 52.03 -13.10 -25.37
C ASP A 808 50.60 -12.56 -25.17
#